data_AF-A0A520EXR7-F1
#
_entry.id   AF-A0A520EXR7-F1
#
_cell.length_a   1.000
_cell.length_b   1.000
_cell.length_c   1.000
_cell.angle_alpha   90.00
_cell.angle_beta   90.00
_cell.angle_gamma   90.00
#
_symmetry.space_group_name_H-M   'P 1'
#
loop_
_entity.id
_entity.type
_entity.pdbx_description
1 polymer ?
#
loop_
_entity_poly.entity_id
_entity_poly.type
_entity_poly.pdbx_seq_one_letter_code
_entity_poly.pdbx_strand_id
1 'polypeptide(L)'
;MALTAAAVQAAPPSVLPELMSALGIDPSVLGDTPMPSTHAHPPSAKLLIAHAETERATLTAPTITPAQTALDDAEQRVTAADADAEDARKAVNRLRARLRKAKKAATEGAGAESDVAAKQKDLDDAKQAYLDAKIRQVETREDLAAAKFGMRDDMASGAERDAYYASLSDDEVDTITRALNRRAAGHAAQALTEGGQPALAGTPRDTSIYSAGTIAMETGSGVTEIEGRILDGGTAIYRRGYSDFIILQRNGDTYHPVGQAHGKNDALAKANRIPVMTAPDPLPTGATDLQKQAHAMKGEVGLHVARKAVSGAASTPAAQQAVVDEEMAEARDTLTNALGGGPVRADIHDGIKRHKIALREQAAAVAGQQAREKALTGGASKADADAAYAKAHRRALGTPTVGGGVIPHFDHDIPPHSLGADKHASLWRSGIRAYGKETADDYSVIAQKAGDLKAWGFQVGPGGQVQTSSIGSLTTSNAQFVQKMLTYTERTALTTYTGGSYHAINAAITGRDPSPSGHIKTVVSQLDSAFGRFREHNPNQAPMTLVRGTRVPSGWTGSTEEYIDAAFTVGSRMQIGKVTSFSTNHGTANAFAGHPPYMMVVRTRDGLPLKSISKFSSEDEVVLPMGTHLRCVKVDHKGIGGRPTVYMVAEDLVAEADSGTGGGATKAA
;
A
#
# COMPACT_ATOMS: atom_id res chain seq x y z
N MET A 1 -15.60 -42.22 6.57
CA MET A 1 -16.65 -43.10 7.13
C MET A 1 -16.13 -43.63 8.45
N ALA A 2 -16.92 -43.60 9.52
CA ALA A 2 -16.47 -43.97 10.88
C ALA A 2 -16.01 -45.44 10.92
N LEU A 3 -14.79 -45.68 11.42
CA LEU A 3 -14.16 -47.01 11.45
C LEU A 3 -14.94 -47.96 12.37
N THR A 4 -15.50 -47.42 13.45
CA THR A 4 -16.37 -48.15 14.39
C THR A 4 -17.66 -48.66 13.74
N ALA A 5 -18.30 -47.89 12.85
CA ALA A 5 -19.55 -48.32 12.19
C ALA A 5 -19.33 -49.51 11.24
N ALA A 6 -18.21 -49.52 10.52
CA ALA A 6 -17.81 -50.64 9.67
C ALA A 6 -17.40 -51.88 10.50
N ALA A 7 -16.76 -51.68 11.65
CA ALA A 7 -16.35 -52.77 12.53
C ALA A 7 -17.53 -53.45 13.25
N VAL A 8 -18.58 -52.70 13.60
CA VAL A 8 -19.83 -53.24 14.18
C VAL A 8 -20.60 -54.07 13.15
N GLN A 9 -20.66 -53.61 11.89
CA GLN A 9 -21.33 -54.35 10.80
C GLN A 9 -20.65 -55.68 10.46
N ALA A 10 -19.36 -55.83 10.77
CA ALA A 10 -18.57 -57.03 10.51
C ALA A 10 -18.56 -58.04 11.67
N ALA A 11 -19.16 -57.74 12.83
CA ALA A 11 -19.03 -58.54 14.05
C ALA A 11 -20.02 -59.74 14.10
N PRO A 12 -19.61 -60.89 14.70
CA PRO A 12 -20.47 -62.05 14.82
C PRO A 12 -21.57 -61.88 15.90
N PRO A 13 -22.71 -62.59 15.78
CA PRO A 13 -23.85 -62.49 16.71
C PRO A 13 -23.54 -62.87 18.17
N SER A 14 -22.47 -63.63 18.41
CA SER A 14 -22.01 -64.02 19.75
C SER A 14 -21.59 -62.84 20.62
N VAL A 15 -21.39 -61.65 20.02
CA VAL A 15 -20.99 -60.41 20.69
C VAL A 15 -22.20 -59.59 21.16
N LEU A 16 -23.41 -59.90 20.67
CA LEU A 16 -24.64 -59.18 20.94
C LEU A 16 -25.04 -59.16 22.44
N PRO A 17 -24.92 -60.26 23.21
CA PRO A 17 -25.28 -60.23 24.64
C PRO A 17 -24.37 -59.32 25.47
N GLU A 18 -23.07 -59.30 25.15
CA GLU A 18 -22.08 -58.47 25.85
C GLU A 18 -22.26 -56.98 25.50
N LEU A 19 -22.60 -56.69 24.23
CA LEU A 19 -22.93 -55.35 23.74
C LEU A 19 -24.24 -54.81 24.35
N MET A 20 -25.29 -55.62 24.39
CA MET A 20 -26.58 -55.26 24.99
C MET A 20 -26.45 -55.02 26.50
N SER A 21 -25.65 -55.83 27.19
CA SER A 21 -25.33 -55.64 28.60
C SER A 21 -24.58 -54.33 28.85
N ALA A 22 -23.56 -54.02 28.04
CA ALA A 22 -22.80 -52.78 28.15
C ALA A 22 -23.62 -51.52 27.80
N LEU A 23 -24.63 -51.64 26.95
CA LEU A 23 -25.51 -50.53 26.53
C LEU A 23 -26.85 -50.46 27.30
N GLY A 24 -27.10 -51.39 28.23
CA GLY A 24 -28.31 -51.41 29.06
C GLY A 24 -29.60 -51.79 28.33
N ILE A 25 -29.52 -52.59 27.26
CA ILE A 25 -30.66 -52.99 26.43
C ILE A 25 -31.23 -54.33 26.94
N ASP A 26 -32.54 -54.39 27.21
CA ASP A 26 -33.22 -55.58 27.72
C ASP A 26 -33.26 -56.71 26.65
N PRO A 27 -32.78 -57.93 26.96
CA PRO A 27 -32.84 -59.09 26.06
C PRO A 27 -34.24 -59.45 25.55
N SER A 28 -35.31 -59.11 26.29
CA SER A 28 -36.68 -59.45 25.92
C SER A 28 -37.17 -58.75 24.64
N VAL A 29 -36.46 -57.72 24.18
CA VAL A 29 -36.79 -56.94 22.98
C VAL A 29 -36.57 -57.73 21.68
N LEU A 30 -35.78 -58.81 21.70
CA LEU A 30 -35.38 -59.54 20.49
C LEU A 30 -36.30 -60.71 20.08
N GLY A 31 -37.24 -61.13 20.93
CA GLY A 31 -38.22 -62.19 20.60
C GLY A 31 -37.60 -63.48 20.01
N ASP A 32 -38.30 -64.13 19.07
CA ASP A 32 -37.89 -65.37 18.38
C ASP A 32 -37.04 -65.13 17.11
N THR A 33 -36.34 -63.99 17.02
CA THR A 33 -35.65 -63.58 15.78
C THR A 33 -34.45 -64.51 15.47
N PRO A 34 -34.33 -65.09 14.26
CA PRO A 34 -33.20 -65.97 13.93
C PRO A 34 -31.88 -65.18 13.79
N MET A 35 -30.80 -65.74 14.35
CA MET A 35 -29.50 -65.08 14.46
C MET A 35 -28.69 -65.11 13.13
N PRO A 36 -27.91 -64.05 12.80
CA PRO A 36 -27.00 -64.02 11.64
C PRO A 36 -25.81 -65.01 11.73
N SER A 37 -24.97 -65.09 10.68
CA SER A 37 -24.05 -66.22 10.40
C SER A 37 -22.81 -66.39 11.32
N THR A 38 -22.21 -67.58 11.23
CA THR A 38 -21.17 -68.15 12.11
C THR A 38 -19.71 -67.89 11.72
N HIS A 39 -19.39 -66.88 10.91
CA HIS A 39 -18.00 -66.60 10.54
C HIS A 39 -17.47 -65.31 11.18
N ALA A 40 -16.35 -65.44 11.89
CA ALA A 40 -15.77 -64.46 12.80
C ALA A 40 -14.67 -63.64 12.14
N HIS A 41 -14.72 -62.31 12.29
CA HIS A 41 -13.59 -61.36 12.50
C HIS A 41 -14.17 -59.96 12.77
N PRO A 42 -13.81 -59.20 13.84
CA PRO A 42 -12.84 -59.43 14.93
C PRO A 42 -13.48 -59.89 16.28
N PRO A 43 -12.69 -60.24 17.32
CA PRO A 43 -13.06 -61.30 18.27
C PRO A 43 -13.64 -60.89 19.65
N SER A 44 -13.98 -59.63 19.95
CA SER A 44 -14.73 -59.34 21.21
C SER A 44 -15.38 -57.95 21.25
N ALA A 45 -16.49 -57.81 21.98
CA ALA A 45 -17.13 -56.51 22.26
C ALA A 45 -16.14 -55.54 22.92
N LYS A 46 -15.29 -56.06 23.80
CA LYS A 46 -14.26 -55.30 24.51
C LYS A 46 -13.27 -54.60 23.57
N LEU A 47 -12.87 -55.25 22.49
CA LEU A 47 -11.99 -54.63 21.48
C LEU A 47 -12.73 -53.59 20.63
N LEU A 48 -14.02 -53.81 20.34
CA LEU A 48 -14.85 -52.82 19.64
C LEU A 48 -15.11 -51.58 20.51
N ILE A 49 -15.33 -51.76 21.81
CA ILE A 49 -15.46 -50.66 22.78
C ILE A 49 -14.14 -49.91 22.91
N ALA A 50 -13.01 -50.61 23.06
CA ALA A 50 -11.70 -49.97 23.12
C ALA A 50 -11.38 -49.21 21.82
N HIS A 51 -11.76 -49.74 20.66
CA HIS A 51 -11.61 -49.07 19.37
C HIS A 51 -12.52 -47.83 19.26
N ALA A 52 -13.77 -47.93 19.71
CA ALA A 52 -14.71 -46.81 19.78
C ALA A 52 -14.25 -45.74 20.78
N GLU A 53 -13.66 -46.12 21.90
CA GLU A 53 -13.06 -45.20 22.87
C GLU A 53 -11.80 -44.53 22.33
N THR A 54 -10.98 -45.25 21.56
CA THR A 54 -9.81 -44.70 20.88
C THR A 54 -10.22 -43.75 19.74
N GLU A 55 -11.22 -44.12 18.94
CA GLU A 55 -11.79 -43.26 17.90
C GLU A 55 -12.48 -42.05 18.52
N ARG A 56 -13.24 -42.21 19.62
CA ARG A 56 -13.81 -41.10 20.40
C ARG A 56 -12.71 -40.20 20.93
N ALA A 57 -11.66 -40.75 21.56
CA ALA A 57 -10.53 -39.97 22.06
C ALA A 57 -9.81 -39.22 20.93
N THR A 58 -9.71 -39.80 19.73
CA THR A 58 -9.15 -39.17 18.53
C THR A 58 -10.06 -38.05 18.00
N LEU A 59 -11.38 -38.28 18.00
CA LEU A 59 -12.38 -37.30 17.55
C LEU A 59 -12.62 -36.18 18.58
N THR A 60 -12.34 -36.42 19.86
CA THR A 60 -12.44 -35.43 20.95
C THR A 60 -11.09 -34.80 21.31
N ALA A 61 -9.98 -35.24 20.71
CA ALA A 61 -8.69 -34.60 20.89
C ALA A 61 -8.77 -33.17 20.35
N PRO A 62 -8.17 -32.17 21.04
CA PRO A 62 -8.09 -30.82 20.49
C PRO A 62 -7.36 -30.88 19.15
N THR A 63 -8.01 -30.45 18.08
CA THR A 63 -7.35 -30.29 16.78
C THR A 63 -6.36 -29.14 16.91
N ILE A 64 -5.08 -29.44 17.15
CA ILE A 64 -4.02 -28.44 17.16
C ILE A 64 -3.86 -27.93 15.73
N THR A 65 -4.10 -26.63 15.54
CA THR A 65 -3.98 -25.99 14.23
C THR A 65 -2.50 -25.77 13.89
N PRO A 66 -2.15 -25.62 12.60
CA PRO A 66 -0.78 -25.25 12.22
C PRO A 66 -0.30 -23.94 12.88
N ALA A 67 -1.22 -22.98 13.10
CA ALA A 67 -0.90 -21.73 13.78
C ALA A 67 -0.59 -21.95 15.27
N GLN A 68 -1.35 -22.80 15.96
CA GLN A 68 -1.07 -23.17 17.35
C GLN A 68 0.28 -23.89 17.49
N THR A 69 0.60 -24.84 16.60
CA THR A 69 1.92 -25.49 16.59
C THR A 69 3.04 -24.49 16.36
N ALA A 70 2.87 -23.55 15.42
CA ALA A 70 3.87 -22.53 15.15
C ALA A 70 4.09 -21.57 16.32
N LEU A 71 3.02 -21.29 17.10
CA LEU A 71 3.09 -20.52 18.33
C LEU A 71 3.87 -21.27 19.41
N ASP A 72 3.52 -22.53 19.67
CA ASP A 72 4.20 -23.37 20.67
C ASP A 72 5.71 -23.51 20.34
N ASP A 73 6.06 -23.74 19.07
CA ASP A 73 7.45 -23.81 18.61
C ASP A 73 8.19 -22.47 18.77
N ALA A 74 7.52 -21.35 18.60
CA ALA A 74 8.12 -20.03 18.79
C ALA A 74 8.37 -19.74 20.29
N GLU A 75 7.45 -20.14 21.18
CA GLU A 75 7.61 -20.01 22.62
C GLU A 75 8.79 -20.86 23.15
N GLN A 76 8.93 -22.08 22.63
CA GLN A 76 10.09 -22.94 22.93
C GLN A 76 11.41 -22.31 22.47
N ARG A 77 11.44 -21.73 21.26
CA ARG A 77 12.63 -21.05 20.73
C ARG A 77 13.04 -19.83 21.54
N VAL A 78 12.08 -19.05 22.06
CA VAL A 78 12.38 -17.94 22.97
C VAL A 78 13.02 -18.46 24.25
N THR A 79 12.46 -19.53 24.83
CA THR A 79 13.01 -20.15 26.04
C THR A 79 14.46 -20.64 25.82
N ALA A 80 14.73 -21.28 24.68
CA ALA A 80 16.07 -21.73 24.32
C ALA A 80 17.04 -20.56 24.10
N ALA A 81 16.62 -19.51 23.38
CA ALA A 81 17.45 -18.34 23.14
C ALA A 81 17.80 -17.59 24.43
N ASP A 82 16.88 -17.56 25.41
CA ASP A 82 17.13 -16.98 26.72
C ASP A 82 18.16 -17.78 27.53
N ALA A 83 18.08 -19.11 27.48
CA ALA A 83 19.09 -19.98 28.09
C ALA A 83 20.48 -19.78 27.44
N ASP A 84 20.54 -19.75 26.10
CA ASP A 84 21.78 -19.57 25.33
C ASP A 84 22.46 -18.23 25.66
N ALA A 85 21.70 -17.13 25.71
CA ALA A 85 22.24 -15.81 26.02
C ALA A 85 22.78 -15.73 27.46
N GLU A 86 22.10 -16.38 28.41
CA GLU A 86 22.55 -16.45 29.78
C GLU A 86 23.85 -17.28 29.91
N ASP A 87 23.96 -18.39 29.18
CA ASP A 87 25.16 -19.22 29.19
C ASP A 87 26.35 -18.55 28.48
N ALA A 88 26.10 -17.82 27.39
CA ALA A 88 27.10 -16.96 26.74
C ALA A 88 27.59 -15.85 27.69
N ARG A 89 26.68 -15.20 28.43
CA ARG A 89 27.02 -14.21 29.47
C ARG A 89 27.91 -14.83 30.56
N LYS A 90 27.57 -16.02 31.06
CA LYS A 90 28.39 -16.75 32.03
C LYS A 90 29.76 -17.11 31.45
N ALA A 91 29.84 -17.50 30.18
CA ALA A 91 31.11 -17.80 29.50
C ALA A 91 32.04 -16.58 29.44
N VAL A 92 31.52 -15.41 29.06
CA VAL A 92 32.28 -14.13 29.08
C VAL A 92 32.85 -13.87 30.48
N ASN A 93 32.03 -14.01 31.53
CA ASN A 93 32.48 -13.79 32.91
C ASN A 93 33.57 -14.78 33.34
N ARG A 94 33.42 -16.07 32.99
CA ARG A 94 34.44 -17.11 33.26
C ARG A 94 35.76 -16.82 32.55
N LEU A 95 35.71 -16.45 31.27
CA LEU A 95 36.91 -16.16 30.47
C LEU A 95 37.59 -14.85 30.89
N ARG A 96 36.81 -13.84 31.28
CA ARG A 96 37.34 -12.60 31.86
C ARG A 96 38.13 -12.86 33.14
N ALA A 97 37.63 -13.75 34.00
CA ALA A 97 38.34 -14.16 35.21
C ALA A 97 39.65 -14.91 34.88
N ARG A 98 39.64 -15.81 33.90
CA ARG A 98 40.84 -16.52 33.43
C ARG A 98 41.89 -15.57 32.84
N LEU A 99 41.47 -14.59 32.04
CA LEU A 99 42.36 -13.55 31.50
C LEU A 99 43.00 -12.73 32.62
N ARG A 100 42.24 -12.32 33.65
CA ARG A 100 42.80 -11.60 34.81
C ARG A 100 43.85 -12.44 35.54
N LYS A 101 43.60 -13.74 35.71
CA LYS A 101 44.56 -14.67 36.33
C LYS A 101 45.83 -14.81 35.48
N ALA A 102 45.70 -14.97 34.17
CA ALA A 102 46.85 -15.06 33.24
C ALA A 102 47.68 -13.77 33.24
N LYS A 103 47.03 -12.60 33.19
CA LYS A 103 47.71 -11.29 33.30
C LYS A 103 48.50 -11.18 34.60
N LYS A 104 47.89 -11.55 35.73
CA LYS A 104 48.56 -11.56 37.03
C LYS A 104 49.79 -12.48 37.02
N ALA A 105 49.65 -13.72 36.55
CA ALA A 105 50.75 -14.68 36.48
C ALA A 105 51.91 -14.21 35.57
N ALA A 106 51.61 -13.58 34.44
CA ALA A 106 52.62 -12.97 33.57
C ALA A 106 53.35 -11.81 34.26
N THR A 107 52.63 -10.98 35.03
CA THR A 107 53.23 -9.86 35.79
C THR A 107 54.12 -10.37 36.93
N GLU A 108 53.79 -11.52 37.52
CA GLU A 108 54.55 -12.19 38.58
C GLU A 108 55.70 -13.05 38.04
N GLY A 109 55.95 -13.07 36.72
CA GLY A 109 57.02 -13.84 36.08
C GLY A 109 56.79 -15.34 36.00
N ALA A 110 55.59 -15.82 36.36
CA ALA A 110 55.22 -17.24 36.40
C ALA A 110 54.38 -17.70 35.19
N GLY A 111 54.18 -16.83 34.18
CA GLY A 111 53.38 -17.13 32.98
C GLY A 111 53.89 -16.42 31.74
N ALA A 112 53.46 -16.89 30.56
CA ALA A 112 53.90 -16.35 29.26
C ALA A 112 52.92 -15.30 28.70
N GLU A 113 53.45 -14.30 27.99
CA GLU A 113 52.62 -13.28 27.30
C GLU A 113 51.73 -13.90 26.21
N SER A 114 52.19 -14.99 25.57
CA SER A 114 51.39 -15.75 24.60
C SER A 114 50.11 -16.31 25.21
N ASP A 115 50.12 -16.69 26.49
CA ASP A 115 48.93 -17.20 27.19
C ASP A 115 47.93 -16.07 27.45
N VAL A 116 48.41 -14.86 27.75
CA VAL A 116 47.56 -13.67 27.88
C VAL A 116 46.89 -13.34 26.56
N ALA A 117 47.64 -13.37 25.45
CA ALA A 117 47.12 -13.13 24.10
C ALA A 117 46.06 -14.17 23.69
N ALA A 118 46.32 -15.46 23.94
CA ALA A 118 45.35 -16.53 23.67
C ALA A 118 44.06 -16.35 24.49
N LYS A 119 44.18 -16.04 25.79
CA LYS A 119 43.01 -15.82 26.66
C LYS A 119 42.25 -14.53 26.34
N GLN A 120 42.93 -13.54 25.76
CA GLN A 120 42.29 -12.33 25.25
C GLN A 120 41.43 -12.66 24.02
N LYS A 121 41.97 -13.43 23.07
CA LYS A 121 41.21 -13.94 21.92
C LYS A 121 39.99 -14.74 22.36
N ASP A 122 40.14 -15.72 23.28
CA ASP A 122 39.02 -16.50 23.82
C ASP A 122 37.91 -15.59 24.38
N LEU A 123 38.28 -14.51 25.09
CA LEU A 123 37.32 -13.56 25.65
C LEU A 123 36.61 -12.75 24.57
N ASP A 124 37.32 -12.31 23.53
CA ASP A 124 36.74 -11.51 22.46
C ASP A 124 35.80 -12.35 21.59
N ASP A 125 36.15 -13.61 21.29
CA ASP A 125 35.26 -14.58 20.65
C ASP A 125 33.99 -14.82 21.50
N ALA A 126 34.13 -14.95 22.83
CA ALA A 126 32.99 -15.11 23.72
C ALA A 126 32.11 -13.86 23.82
N LYS A 127 32.68 -12.66 23.72
CA LYS A 127 31.89 -11.42 23.64
C LYS A 127 31.09 -11.38 22.35
N GLN A 128 31.70 -11.78 21.23
CA GLN A 128 30.99 -11.86 19.95
C GLN A 128 29.84 -12.86 20.04
N ALA A 129 30.08 -14.07 20.58
CA ALA A 129 29.03 -15.06 20.79
C ALA A 129 27.89 -14.55 21.70
N TYR A 130 28.20 -13.75 22.72
CA TYR A 130 27.18 -13.12 23.56
C TYR A 130 26.38 -12.04 22.81
N LEU A 131 27.02 -11.25 21.94
CA LEU A 131 26.31 -10.30 21.08
C LEU A 131 25.38 -11.04 20.09
N ASP A 132 25.86 -12.11 19.47
CA ASP A 132 25.07 -12.94 18.56
C ASP A 132 23.88 -13.59 19.29
N ALA A 133 24.08 -14.08 20.51
CA ALA A 133 23.00 -14.62 21.34
C ALA A 133 21.95 -13.56 21.71
N LYS A 134 22.37 -12.32 21.99
CA LYS A 134 21.44 -11.19 22.22
C LYS A 134 20.64 -10.84 20.97
N ILE A 135 21.28 -10.84 19.80
CA ILE A 135 20.58 -10.64 18.52
C ILE A 135 19.52 -11.73 18.35
N ARG A 136 19.89 -13.00 18.57
CA ARG A 136 18.97 -14.14 18.50
C ARG A 136 17.80 -14.04 19.49
N GLN A 137 18.03 -13.53 20.69
CA GLN A 137 16.97 -13.27 21.67
C GLN A 137 15.93 -12.25 21.19
N VAL A 138 16.37 -11.20 20.50
CA VAL A 138 15.47 -10.23 19.88
C VAL A 138 14.73 -10.92 18.74
N GLU A 139 15.47 -11.54 17.84
CA GLU A 139 14.96 -12.19 16.64
C GLU A 139 13.86 -13.23 16.92
N THR A 140 14.07 -14.08 17.93
CA THR A 140 13.10 -15.11 18.36
C THR A 140 11.85 -14.53 19.00
N ARG A 141 11.95 -13.39 19.69
CA ARG A 141 10.78 -12.67 20.21
C ARG A 141 9.97 -12.04 19.08
N GLU A 142 10.62 -11.52 18.05
CA GLU A 142 9.91 -11.04 16.85
C GLU A 142 9.22 -12.22 16.13
N ASP A 143 9.88 -13.39 16.06
CA ASP A 143 9.27 -14.60 15.51
C ASP A 143 8.06 -15.08 16.32
N LEU A 144 8.09 -14.94 17.65
CA LEU A 144 6.95 -15.19 18.52
C LEU A 144 5.80 -14.21 18.25
N ALA A 145 6.08 -12.93 18.06
CA ALA A 145 5.05 -11.96 17.68
C ALA A 145 4.39 -12.32 16.34
N ALA A 146 5.18 -12.73 15.34
CA ALA A 146 4.65 -13.22 14.07
C ALA A 146 3.84 -14.52 14.22
N ALA A 147 4.23 -15.43 15.11
CA ALA A 147 3.48 -16.65 15.39
C ALA A 147 2.14 -16.36 16.10
N LYS A 148 2.13 -15.43 17.07
CA LYS A 148 0.89 -14.94 17.70
C LYS A 148 -0.04 -14.29 16.68
N PHE A 149 0.50 -13.50 15.76
CA PHE A 149 -0.27 -12.98 14.64
C PHE A 149 -0.80 -14.08 13.72
N GLY A 150 -0.09 -15.21 13.59
CA GLY A 150 -0.55 -16.45 12.94
C GLY A 150 -1.95 -16.91 13.41
N MET A 151 -2.24 -16.78 14.71
CA MET A 151 -3.50 -17.22 15.32
C MET A 151 -4.75 -16.53 14.76
N ARG A 152 -4.59 -15.40 14.05
CA ARG A 152 -5.70 -14.74 13.34
C ARG A 152 -6.38 -15.65 12.32
N ASP A 153 -5.65 -16.64 11.80
CA ASP A 153 -6.13 -17.60 10.81
C ASP A 153 -7.12 -18.62 11.44
N ASP A 154 -7.11 -18.74 12.78
CA ASP A 154 -8.01 -19.60 13.56
C ASP A 154 -9.22 -18.84 14.14
N MET A 155 -9.33 -17.52 13.92
CA MET A 155 -10.44 -16.72 14.43
C MET A 155 -11.77 -17.09 13.76
N ALA A 156 -12.86 -17.08 14.52
CA ALA A 156 -14.15 -17.62 14.08
C ALA A 156 -14.85 -16.75 13.02
N SER A 157 -14.50 -15.47 12.94
CA SER A 157 -15.13 -14.54 11.99
C SER A 157 -14.17 -13.46 11.49
N GLY A 158 -14.46 -12.92 10.31
CA GLY A 158 -13.75 -11.76 9.78
C GLY A 158 -13.87 -10.52 10.68
N ALA A 159 -14.98 -10.36 11.40
CA ALA A 159 -15.19 -9.23 12.31
C ALA A 159 -14.28 -9.29 13.54
N GLU A 160 -14.08 -10.49 14.11
CA GLU A 160 -13.14 -10.72 15.21
C GLU A 160 -11.70 -10.46 14.76
N ARG A 161 -11.34 -10.93 13.57
CA ARG A 161 -10.03 -10.68 12.96
C ARG A 161 -9.78 -9.20 12.70
N ASP A 162 -10.74 -8.50 12.11
CA ASP A 162 -10.63 -7.08 11.82
C ASP A 162 -10.54 -6.24 13.12
N ALA A 163 -11.24 -6.66 14.19
CA ALA A 163 -11.11 -6.07 15.53
C ALA A 163 -9.72 -6.33 16.16
N TYR A 164 -9.18 -7.55 16.01
CA TYR A 164 -7.82 -7.86 16.42
C TYR A 164 -6.81 -6.98 15.69
N TYR A 165 -6.95 -6.80 14.37
CA TYR A 165 -6.08 -5.90 13.59
C TYR A 165 -6.13 -4.46 14.11
N ALA A 166 -7.32 -3.98 14.47
CA ALA A 166 -7.51 -2.65 15.08
C ALA A 166 -6.92 -2.51 16.48
N SER A 167 -6.62 -3.61 17.17
CA SER A 167 -5.98 -3.60 18.49
C SER A 167 -4.45 -3.54 18.43
N LEU A 168 -3.84 -3.84 17.28
CA LEU A 168 -2.39 -3.86 17.11
C LEU A 168 -1.83 -2.44 17.10
N SER A 169 -0.75 -2.24 17.86
CA SER A 169 0.07 -1.03 17.80
C SER A 169 1.01 -1.03 16.60
N ASP A 170 1.48 0.16 16.20
CA ASP A 170 2.45 0.31 15.11
C ASP A 170 3.75 -0.48 15.38
N ASP A 171 4.21 -0.51 16.64
CA ASP A 171 5.41 -1.26 17.05
C ASP A 171 5.22 -2.78 16.92
N GLU A 172 4.02 -3.30 17.21
CA GLU A 172 3.69 -4.71 17.02
C GLU A 172 3.64 -5.06 15.53
N VAL A 173 3.00 -4.22 14.70
CA VAL A 173 2.97 -4.40 13.25
C VAL A 173 4.38 -4.39 12.66
N ASP A 174 5.24 -3.47 13.09
CA ASP A 174 6.63 -3.40 12.67
C ASP A 174 7.43 -4.62 13.12
N THR A 175 7.19 -5.12 14.34
CA THR A 175 7.84 -6.33 14.87
C THR A 175 7.45 -7.57 14.07
N ILE A 176 6.17 -7.75 13.78
CA ILE A 176 5.66 -8.83 12.92
C ILE A 176 6.28 -8.72 11.52
N THR A 177 6.31 -7.52 10.95
CA THR A 177 6.88 -7.24 9.62
C THR A 177 8.37 -7.62 9.57
N ARG A 178 9.17 -7.25 10.58
CA ARG A 178 10.62 -7.57 10.61
C ARG A 178 10.87 -9.08 10.63
N ALA A 179 10.12 -9.83 11.43
CA ALA A 179 10.24 -11.29 11.46
C ALA A 179 9.91 -11.93 10.09
N LEU A 180 8.82 -11.49 9.45
CA LEU A 180 8.41 -12.01 8.13
C LEU A 180 9.40 -11.62 7.02
N ASN A 181 9.92 -10.40 7.06
CA ASN A 181 10.98 -9.96 6.13
C ASN A 181 12.25 -10.81 6.31
N ARG A 182 12.64 -11.12 7.55
CA ARG A 182 13.80 -11.98 7.82
C ARG A 182 13.64 -13.37 7.19
N ARG A 183 12.44 -13.95 7.28
CA ARG A 183 12.10 -15.24 6.64
C ARG A 183 12.09 -15.15 5.10
N ALA A 184 11.69 -14.01 4.55
CA ALA A 184 11.61 -13.79 3.10
C ALA A 184 12.96 -13.41 2.44
N ALA A 185 13.93 -12.89 3.21
CA ALA A 185 15.17 -12.31 2.69
C ALA A 185 15.98 -13.28 1.81
N GLY A 186 16.06 -14.55 2.19
CA GLY A 186 16.77 -15.57 1.41
C GLY A 186 16.16 -15.78 0.02
N HIS A 187 14.83 -15.89 -0.07
CA HIS A 187 14.13 -16.04 -1.34
C HIS A 187 14.22 -14.78 -2.22
N ALA A 188 14.15 -13.59 -1.61
CA ALA A 188 14.33 -12.33 -2.33
C ALA A 188 15.74 -12.19 -2.93
N ALA A 189 16.77 -12.51 -2.14
CA ALA A 189 18.16 -12.49 -2.60
C ALA A 189 18.37 -13.48 -3.75
N GLN A 190 17.85 -14.70 -3.62
CA GLN A 190 17.92 -15.72 -4.66
C GLN A 190 17.26 -15.23 -5.97
N ALA A 191 16.03 -14.73 -5.91
CA ALA A 191 15.31 -14.25 -7.08
C ALA A 191 16.03 -13.09 -7.80
N LEU A 192 16.75 -12.23 -7.07
CA LEU A 192 17.56 -11.16 -7.67
C LEU A 192 18.89 -11.64 -8.24
N THR A 193 19.39 -12.80 -7.82
CA THR A 193 20.59 -13.40 -8.43
C THR A 193 20.28 -14.25 -9.67
N GLU A 194 19.10 -14.87 -9.74
CA GLU A 194 18.66 -15.69 -10.88
C GLU A 194 18.46 -14.86 -12.15
N GLY A 195 18.96 -15.32 -13.30
CA GLY A 195 18.79 -14.64 -14.60
C GLY A 195 19.69 -13.41 -14.79
N GLY A 196 20.90 -13.43 -14.21
CA GLY A 196 21.89 -12.37 -14.38
C GLY A 196 21.56 -11.07 -13.63
N GLN A 197 22.57 -10.24 -13.38
CA GLN A 197 22.40 -8.95 -12.73
C GLN A 197 22.73 -7.81 -13.70
N PRO A 198 22.03 -6.67 -13.62
CA PRO A 198 22.37 -5.49 -14.41
C PRO A 198 23.78 -5.03 -14.02
N ALA A 199 24.63 -4.86 -15.01
CA ALA A 199 26.03 -4.45 -14.82
C ALA A 199 26.47 -3.54 -15.96
N LEU A 200 27.52 -2.75 -15.73
CA LEU A 200 28.16 -1.99 -16.79
C LEU A 200 28.84 -2.96 -17.76
N ALA A 201 28.56 -2.85 -19.06
CA ALA A 201 29.09 -3.76 -20.07
C ALA A 201 30.61 -3.58 -20.31
N GLY A 202 31.23 -2.52 -19.77
CA GLY A 202 32.64 -2.18 -19.98
C GLY A 202 32.98 -1.67 -21.39
N THR A 203 32.08 -1.87 -22.37
CA THR A 203 32.22 -1.41 -23.75
C THR A 203 31.96 0.10 -23.87
N PRO A 204 32.85 0.87 -24.53
CA PRO A 204 32.59 2.27 -24.85
C PRO A 204 31.35 2.44 -25.72
N ARG A 205 30.68 3.60 -25.59
CA ARG A 205 29.56 3.99 -26.46
C ARG A 205 30.02 4.12 -27.91
N ASP A 206 29.24 3.56 -28.83
CA ASP A 206 29.38 3.82 -30.27
C ASP A 206 28.56 5.06 -30.65
N THR A 207 29.21 6.23 -30.55
CA THR A 207 28.57 7.52 -30.85
C THR A 207 28.34 7.75 -32.35
N SER A 208 28.73 6.81 -33.23
CA SER A 208 28.45 6.89 -34.66
C SER A 208 27.01 6.47 -35.00
N ILE A 209 26.34 5.73 -34.11
CA ILE A 209 24.96 5.27 -34.32
C ILE A 209 23.98 6.43 -34.11
N TYR A 210 23.33 6.84 -35.20
CA TYR A 210 22.27 7.83 -35.21
C TYR A 210 21.29 7.54 -36.37
N SER A 211 20.47 6.51 -36.22
CA SER A 211 19.53 6.06 -37.26
C SER A 211 18.12 6.58 -37.01
N ALA A 212 17.36 6.83 -38.09
CA ALA A 212 15.93 7.08 -37.97
C ALA A 212 15.19 5.77 -37.66
N GLY A 213 14.15 5.83 -36.84
CA GLY A 213 13.32 4.66 -36.55
C GLY A 213 12.05 5.02 -35.79
N THR A 214 11.15 4.05 -35.73
CA THR A 214 9.94 4.09 -34.91
C THR A 214 10.27 3.56 -33.52
N ILE A 215 9.79 4.26 -32.50
CA ILE A 215 10.10 4.03 -31.10
C ILE A 215 8.78 3.77 -30.36
N ALA A 216 8.66 2.59 -29.77
CA ALA A 216 7.58 2.26 -28.84
C ALA A 216 7.83 2.94 -27.49
N MET A 217 7.33 4.17 -27.31
CA MET A 217 7.56 4.97 -26.08
C MET A 217 6.45 4.76 -25.07
N GLU A 218 6.81 4.48 -23.81
CA GLU A 218 5.87 4.48 -22.69
C GLU A 218 5.53 5.93 -22.27
N THR A 219 4.24 6.29 -22.32
CA THR A 219 3.75 7.65 -22.07
C THR A 219 2.99 7.80 -20.75
N GLY A 220 2.93 6.74 -19.94
CA GLY A 220 2.17 6.68 -18.69
C GLY A 220 0.67 6.49 -18.86
N SER A 221 0.19 6.65 -20.10
CA SER A 221 -1.16 6.25 -20.56
C SER A 221 -1.12 4.99 -21.42
N GLY A 222 0.05 4.37 -21.56
CA GLY A 222 0.33 3.27 -22.47
C GLY A 222 1.45 3.58 -23.46
N VAL A 223 1.76 2.58 -24.27
CA VAL A 223 2.79 2.62 -25.31
C VAL A 223 2.27 3.38 -26.53
N THR A 224 3.10 4.25 -27.08
CA THR A 224 2.80 5.01 -28.30
C THR A 224 3.99 4.93 -29.24
N GLU A 225 3.74 4.60 -30.50
CA GLU A 225 4.75 4.64 -31.55
C GLU A 225 5.04 6.09 -31.93
N ILE A 226 6.31 6.49 -31.84
CA ILE A 226 6.78 7.82 -32.22
C ILE A 226 7.99 7.71 -33.15
N GLU A 227 8.14 8.66 -34.05
CA GLU A 227 9.33 8.74 -34.88
C GLU A 227 10.47 9.46 -34.14
N GLY A 228 11.67 8.89 -34.17
CA GLY A 228 12.82 9.49 -33.51
C GLY A 228 14.15 9.04 -34.08
N ARG A 229 15.17 9.06 -33.22
CA ARG A 229 16.53 8.64 -33.54
C ARG A 229 16.98 7.58 -32.55
N ILE A 230 17.39 6.43 -33.07
CA ILE A 230 17.92 5.31 -32.28
C ILE A 230 19.43 5.44 -32.23
N LEU A 231 19.98 5.30 -31.03
CA LEU A 231 21.40 5.33 -30.72
C LEU A 231 21.83 3.95 -30.22
N ASP A 232 23.12 3.79 -29.95
CA ASP A 232 23.67 2.59 -29.33
C ASP A 232 23.17 2.40 -27.87
N GLY A 233 23.42 1.22 -27.30
CA GLY A 233 23.11 0.93 -25.89
C GLY A 233 21.61 0.95 -25.53
N GLY A 234 20.72 0.84 -26.52
CA GLY A 234 19.27 0.94 -26.30
C GLY A 234 18.81 2.34 -25.95
N THR A 235 19.57 3.38 -26.31
CA THR A 235 19.19 4.78 -26.10
C THR A 235 18.51 5.34 -27.34
N ALA A 236 17.58 6.28 -27.16
CA ALA A 236 16.96 7.00 -28.28
C ALA A 236 16.68 8.46 -27.94
N ILE A 237 16.47 9.26 -28.98
CA ILE A 237 16.08 10.67 -28.87
C ILE A 237 14.80 10.90 -29.66
N TYR A 238 13.81 11.49 -28.99
CA TYR A 238 12.56 11.95 -29.60
C TYR A 238 12.49 13.48 -29.57
N ARG A 239 12.09 14.10 -30.68
CA ARG A 239 11.89 15.55 -30.76
C ARG A 239 10.41 15.87 -30.66
N ARG A 240 10.00 16.52 -29.56
CA ARG A 240 8.62 16.99 -29.37
C ARG A 240 8.38 18.36 -30.00
N GLY A 241 9.42 19.19 -30.10
CA GLY A 241 9.31 20.56 -30.63
C GLY A 241 10.65 21.17 -31.06
N TYR A 242 10.64 22.46 -31.42
CA TYR A 242 11.82 23.13 -31.99
C TYR A 242 13.04 23.08 -31.05
N SER A 243 12.82 23.23 -29.74
CA SER A 243 13.84 23.24 -28.67
C SER A 243 13.51 22.25 -27.55
N ASP A 244 12.89 21.12 -27.90
CA ASP A 244 12.37 20.18 -26.93
C ASP A 244 12.62 18.74 -27.38
N PHE A 245 13.63 18.16 -26.76
CA PHE A 245 14.12 16.82 -27.03
C PHE A 245 14.01 15.96 -25.77
N ILE A 246 13.49 14.75 -25.92
CA ILE A 246 13.38 13.75 -24.87
C ILE A 246 14.45 12.69 -25.13
N ILE A 247 15.27 12.41 -24.12
CA ILE A 247 16.20 11.28 -24.12
C ILE A 247 15.47 10.07 -23.54
N LEU A 248 15.58 8.94 -24.23
CA LEU A 248 14.88 7.70 -23.94
C LEU A 248 15.89 6.57 -23.69
N GLN A 249 15.55 5.66 -22.80
CA GLN A 249 16.29 4.40 -22.57
C GLN A 249 15.34 3.21 -22.69
N ARG A 250 15.77 2.17 -23.40
CA ARG A 250 15.01 0.93 -23.56
C ARG A 250 15.01 0.11 -22.28
N ASN A 251 13.85 -0.39 -21.90
CA ASN A 251 13.64 -1.42 -20.87
C ASN A 251 12.65 -2.45 -21.44
N GLY A 252 13.07 -3.70 -21.61
CA GLY A 252 12.29 -4.70 -22.36
C GLY A 252 12.05 -4.26 -23.81
N ASP A 253 10.80 -4.21 -24.23
CA ASP A 253 10.41 -3.84 -25.60
C ASP A 253 10.03 -2.37 -25.78
N THR A 254 10.03 -1.58 -24.69
CA THR A 254 9.60 -0.19 -24.69
C THR A 254 10.71 0.77 -24.30
N TYR A 255 10.58 2.01 -24.75
CA TYR A 255 11.48 3.12 -24.43
C TYR A 255 10.84 4.02 -23.37
N HIS A 256 11.63 4.39 -22.36
CA HIS A 256 11.19 5.21 -21.24
C HIS A 256 11.94 6.55 -21.22
N PRO A 257 11.26 7.67 -20.95
CA PRO A 257 11.91 8.96 -20.73
C PRO A 257 12.89 8.93 -19.56
N VAL A 258 14.14 9.35 -19.82
CA VAL A 258 15.21 9.44 -18.81
C VAL A 258 15.83 10.85 -18.71
N GLY A 259 15.47 11.77 -19.61
CA GLY A 259 15.78 13.17 -19.46
C GLY A 259 15.29 14.04 -20.61
N GLN A 260 15.57 15.34 -20.50
CA GLN A 260 15.17 16.36 -21.47
C GLN A 260 16.35 17.23 -21.89
N ALA A 261 16.28 17.80 -23.10
CA ALA A 261 17.29 18.65 -23.67
C ALA A 261 16.67 19.78 -24.51
N HIS A 262 17.38 20.91 -24.56
CA HIS A 262 16.91 22.13 -25.23
C HIS A 262 17.35 22.25 -26.70
N GLY A 263 18.16 21.29 -27.17
CA GLY A 263 18.65 21.25 -28.54
C GLY A 263 19.27 19.91 -28.87
N LYS A 264 19.46 19.64 -30.16
CA LYS A 264 20.01 18.37 -30.67
C LYS A 264 21.37 18.03 -30.05
N ASN A 265 22.28 19.00 -30.00
CA ASN A 265 23.64 18.76 -29.47
C ASN A 265 23.63 18.48 -27.97
N ASP A 266 22.77 19.17 -27.20
CA ASP A 266 22.56 18.88 -25.77
C ASP A 266 21.96 17.48 -25.57
N ALA A 267 20.97 17.10 -26.39
CA ALA A 267 20.36 15.78 -26.35
C ALA A 267 21.38 14.67 -26.62
N LEU A 268 22.22 14.84 -27.64
CA LEU A 268 23.31 13.91 -27.97
C LEU A 268 24.35 13.83 -26.84
N ALA A 269 24.80 14.98 -26.32
CA ALA A 269 25.78 15.01 -25.24
C ALA A 269 25.26 14.32 -23.97
N LYS A 270 23.97 14.49 -23.65
CA LYS A 270 23.31 13.83 -22.53
C LYS A 270 23.11 12.33 -22.76
N ALA A 271 22.65 11.93 -23.95
CA ALA A 271 22.47 10.54 -24.32
C ALA A 271 23.79 9.76 -24.25
N ASN A 272 24.89 10.36 -24.72
CA ASN A 272 26.22 9.75 -24.71
C ASN A 272 26.84 9.57 -23.31
N ARG A 273 26.24 10.14 -22.26
CA ARG A 273 26.64 9.87 -20.86
C ARG A 273 26.08 8.55 -20.35
N ILE A 274 24.99 8.05 -20.94
CA ILE A 274 24.33 6.82 -20.49
C ILE A 274 25.25 5.64 -20.82
N PRO A 275 25.69 4.84 -19.82
CA PRO A 275 26.56 3.71 -20.08
C PRO A 275 25.80 2.60 -20.84
N VAL A 276 26.55 1.76 -21.55
CA VAL A 276 26.00 0.50 -22.07
C VAL A 276 25.86 -0.47 -20.89
N MET A 277 24.65 -0.93 -20.64
CA MET A 277 24.33 -1.89 -19.59
C MET A 277 24.18 -3.30 -20.18
N THR A 278 24.64 -4.32 -19.46
CA THR A 278 24.26 -5.70 -19.72
C THR A 278 22.81 -5.88 -19.27
N ALA A 279 21.94 -6.30 -20.19
CA ALA A 279 20.56 -6.57 -19.89
C ALA A 279 20.43 -7.82 -18.99
N PRO A 280 19.44 -7.87 -18.08
CA PRO A 280 19.08 -9.12 -17.41
C PRO A 280 18.73 -10.21 -18.42
N ASP A 281 18.95 -11.47 -18.04
CA ASP A 281 18.54 -12.60 -18.87
C ASP A 281 17.02 -12.59 -19.07
N PRO A 282 16.51 -13.00 -20.24
CA PRO A 282 15.08 -13.07 -20.48
C PRO A 282 14.37 -13.93 -19.43
N LEU A 283 13.15 -13.52 -19.06
CA LEU A 283 12.31 -14.30 -18.16
C LEU A 283 12.05 -15.71 -18.74
N PRO A 284 12.18 -16.77 -17.93
CA PRO A 284 11.86 -18.12 -18.38
C PRO A 284 10.36 -18.27 -18.66
N THR A 285 10.01 -19.18 -19.58
CA THR A 285 8.62 -19.54 -19.84
C THR A 285 7.96 -20.06 -18.56
N GLY A 286 6.85 -19.43 -18.14
CA GLY A 286 6.16 -19.80 -16.90
C GLY A 286 6.79 -19.21 -15.63
N ALA A 287 7.60 -18.15 -15.74
CA ALA A 287 8.19 -17.46 -14.59
C ALA A 287 7.17 -17.20 -13.46
N THR A 288 7.59 -17.45 -12.23
CA THR A 288 6.81 -17.12 -11.03
C THR A 288 6.62 -15.61 -10.90
N ASP A 289 5.62 -15.16 -10.15
CA ASP A 289 5.41 -13.73 -9.95
C ASP A 289 6.59 -13.06 -9.22
N LEU A 290 7.27 -13.80 -8.34
CA LEU A 290 8.52 -13.37 -7.72
C LEU A 290 9.61 -13.14 -8.76
N GLN A 291 9.83 -14.08 -9.69
CA GLN A 291 10.83 -13.93 -10.75
C GLN A 291 10.50 -12.78 -11.70
N LYS A 292 9.22 -12.62 -12.09
CA LYS A 292 8.76 -11.48 -12.90
C LYS A 292 9.04 -10.16 -12.20
N GLN A 293 8.76 -10.08 -10.89
CA GLN A 293 9.00 -8.88 -10.11
C GLN A 293 10.50 -8.58 -9.95
N ALA A 294 11.32 -9.58 -9.66
CA ALA A 294 12.77 -9.42 -9.59
C ALA A 294 13.35 -8.95 -10.93
N HIS A 295 12.92 -9.54 -12.04
CA HIS A 295 13.35 -9.11 -13.38
C HIS A 295 12.92 -7.67 -13.69
N ALA A 296 11.67 -7.29 -13.37
CA ALA A 296 11.21 -5.92 -13.55
C ALA A 296 12.06 -4.92 -12.73
N MET A 297 12.39 -5.25 -11.47
CA MET A 297 13.27 -4.42 -10.64
C MET A 297 14.66 -4.25 -11.25
N LYS A 298 15.24 -5.33 -11.80
CA LYS A 298 16.54 -5.25 -12.50
C LYS A 298 16.49 -4.33 -13.73
N GLY A 299 15.37 -4.34 -14.47
CA GLY A 299 15.15 -3.42 -15.59
C GLY A 299 15.11 -1.96 -15.16
N GLU A 300 14.48 -1.66 -14.02
CA GLU A 300 14.41 -0.31 -13.46
C GLU A 300 15.80 0.23 -13.04
N VAL A 301 16.71 -0.62 -12.55
CA VAL A 301 18.10 -0.21 -12.24
C VAL A 301 18.76 0.45 -13.45
N GLY A 302 18.57 -0.11 -14.65
CA GLY A 302 19.10 0.46 -15.89
C GLY A 302 18.54 1.85 -16.21
N LEU A 303 17.23 2.06 -15.96
CA LEU A 303 16.59 3.37 -16.14
C LEU A 303 17.10 4.39 -15.12
N HIS A 304 17.33 3.99 -13.87
CA HIS A 304 17.85 4.84 -12.82
C HIS A 304 19.28 5.31 -13.10
N VAL A 305 20.16 4.38 -13.50
CA VAL A 305 21.52 4.71 -13.96
C VAL A 305 21.46 5.70 -15.12
N ALA A 306 20.60 5.48 -16.11
CA ALA A 306 20.44 6.37 -17.25
C ALA A 306 19.99 7.79 -16.83
N ARG A 307 19.01 7.93 -15.93
CA ARG A 307 18.57 9.24 -15.40
C ARG A 307 19.69 9.99 -14.66
N LYS A 308 20.44 9.29 -13.82
CA LYS A 308 21.58 9.88 -13.08
C LYS A 308 22.74 10.25 -14.01
N ALA A 309 22.99 9.47 -15.05
CA ALA A 309 24.00 9.78 -16.05
C ALA A 309 23.61 10.99 -16.92
N VAL A 310 22.36 11.03 -17.41
CA VAL A 310 21.84 12.15 -18.24
C VAL A 310 21.91 13.48 -17.49
N SER A 311 21.48 13.49 -16.22
CA SER A 311 21.55 14.68 -15.36
C SER A 311 22.99 15.11 -15.00
N GLY A 312 23.98 14.25 -15.24
CA GLY A 312 25.37 14.47 -14.86
C GLY A 312 25.70 14.13 -13.41
N ALA A 313 24.72 13.62 -12.64
CA ALA A 313 24.92 13.18 -11.25
C ALA A 313 25.78 11.92 -11.12
N ALA A 314 25.81 11.06 -12.16
CA ALA A 314 26.67 9.88 -12.24
C ALA A 314 27.42 9.84 -13.59
N SER A 315 28.47 10.66 -13.70
CA SER A 315 29.21 10.88 -14.94
C SER A 315 30.42 9.97 -15.17
N THR A 316 30.79 9.13 -14.19
CA THR A 316 31.93 8.22 -14.26
C THR A 316 31.48 6.76 -14.08
N PRO A 317 32.22 5.77 -14.61
CA PRO A 317 31.90 4.36 -14.39
C PRO A 317 31.80 3.98 -12.91
N ALA A 318 32.68 4.54 -12.06
CA ALA A 318 32.62 4.30 -10.60
C ALA A 318 31.34 4.86 -9.97
N ALA A 319 30.92 6.07 -10.36
CA ALA A 319 29.67 6.65 -9.87
C ALA A 319 28.44 5.90 -10.41
N GLN A 320 28.51 5.39 -11.64
CA GLN A 320 27.45 4.58 -12.24
C GLN A 320 27.34 3.21 -11.57
N GLN A 321 28.47 2.56 -11.25
CA GLN A 321 28.48 1.30 -10.50
C GLN A 321 27.94 1.49 -9.09
N ALA A 322 28.28 2.60 -8.42
CA ALA A 322 27.71 2.92 -7.11
C ALA A 322 26.18 3.04 -7.16
N VAL A 323 25.61 3.61 -8.23
CA VAL A 323 24.15 3.65 -8.45
C VAL A 323 23.60 2.23 -8.66
N VAL A 324 24.28 1.37 -9.41
CA VAL A 324 23.85 -0.03 -9.57
C VAL A 324 23.83 -0.75 -8.23
N ASP A 325 24.88 -0.64 -7.44
CA ASP A 325 25.01 -1.32 -6.14
C ASP A 325 23.95 -0.82 -5.14
N GLU A 326 23.71 0.49 -5.10
CA GLU A 326 22.67 1.13 -4.27
C GLU A 326 21.27 0.65 -4.68
N GLU A 327 20.93 0.70 -5.97
CA GLU A 327 19.60 0.33 -6.47
C GLU A 327 19.37 -1.19 -6.38
N MET A 328 20.40 -2.02 -6.49
CA MET A 328 20.29 -3.47 -6.27
C MET A 328 20.09 -3.80 -4.78
N ALA A 329 20.69 -3.04 -3.87
CA ALA A 329 20.41 -3.17 -2.44
C ALA A 329 18.96 -2.74 -2.13
N GLU A 330 18.49 -1.61 -2.69
CA GLU A 330 17.10 -1.16 -2.57
C GLU A 330 16.12 -2.18 -3.16
N ALA A 331 16.44 -2.78 -4.32
CA ALA A 331 15.63 -3.83 -4.93
C ALA A 331 15.50 -5.06 -4.02
N ARG A 332 16.58 -5.46 -3.33
CA ARG A 332 16.56 -6.58 -2.39
C ARG A 332 15.66 -6.30 -1.20
N ASP A 333 15.79 -5.14 -0.59
CA ASP A 333 14.97 -4.77 0.56
C ASP A 333 13.49 -4.62 0.16
N THR A 334 13.25 -4.06 -1.02
CA THR A 334 11.93 -3.91 -1.61
C THR A 334 11.27 -5.27 -1.89
N LEU A 335 12.00 -6.21 -2.49
CA LEU A 335 11.50 -7.54 -2.80
C LEU A 335 11.28 -8.37 -1.52
N THR A 336 12.18 -8.24 -0.55
CA THR A 336 12.05 -8.84 0.77
C THR A 336 10.76 -8.37 1.43
N ASN A 337 10.51 -7.06 1.44
CA ASN A 337 9.29 -6.51 2.01
C ASN A 337 8.04 -6.93 1.24
N ALA A 338 8.09 -6.98 -0.09
CA ALA A 338 6.96 -7.41 -0.92
C ALA A 338 6.56 -8.88 -0.71
N LEU A 339 7.52 -9.74 -0.34
CA LEU A 339 7.29 -11.15 -0.01
C LEU A 339 6.93 -11.39 1.46
N GLY A 340 7.50 -10.61 2.37
CA GLY A 340 7.37 -10.77 3.81
C GLY A 340 6.25 -9.92 4.41
N GLY A 341 6.64 -8.83 5.07
CA GLY A 341 5.75 -8.02 5.89
C GLY A 341 4.87 -7.02 5.13
N GLY A 342 5.16 -6.71 3.86
CA GLY A 342 4.36 -5.83 3.01
C GLY A 342 2.89 -6.29 2.87
N PRO A 343 2.64 -7.54 2.43
CA PRO A 343 1.30 -8.11 2.37
C PRO A 343 0.56 -8.13 3.71
N VAL A 344 1.27 -8.44 4.80
CA VAL A 344 0.68 -8.47 6.14
C VAL A 344 0.27 -7.08 6.62
N ARG A 345 1.12 -6.08 6.40
CA ARG A 345 0.77 -4.67 6.70
C ARG A 345 -0.45 -4.23 5.92
N ALA A 346 -0.58 -4.65 4.67
CA ALA A 346 -1.73 -4.34 3.84
C ALA A 346 -3.02 -4.98 4.38
N ASP A 347 -2.99 -6.26 4.74
CA ASP A 347 -4.15 -6.96 5.30
C ASP A 347 -4.59 -6.36 6.65
N ILE A 348 -3.64 -6.03 7.52
CA ILE A 348 -3.91 -5.34 8.79
C ILE A 348 -4.62 -4.02 8.53
N HIS A 349 -4.07 -3.17 7.66
CA HIS A 349 -4.67 -1.87 7.33
C HIS A 349 -6.09 -2.00 6.75
N ASP A 350 -6.29 -2.94 5.82
CA ASP A 350 -7.60 -3.17 5.23
C ASP A 350 -8.63 -3.67 6.27
N GLY A 351 -8.21 -4.53 7.21
CA GLY A 351 -9.09 -4.96 8.30
C GLY A 351 -9.40 -3.84 9.30
N ILE A 352 -8.43 -2.98 9.64
CA ILE A 352 -8.68 -1.78 10.46
C ILE A 352 -9.76 -0.90 9.81
N LYS A 353 -9.69 -0.72 8.49
CA LYS A 353 -10.70 0.06 7.75
C LYS A 353 -12.07 -0.58 7.79
N ARG A 354 -12.17 -1.88 7.52
CA ARG A 354 -13.43 -2.63 7.60
C ARG A 354 -14.02 -2.55 9.01
N HIS A 355 -13.19 -2.69 10.04
CA HIS A 355 -13.61 -2.53 11.43
C HIS A 355 -14.16 -1.13 11.72
N LYS A 356 -13.46 -0.07 11.30
CA LYS A 356 -13.92 1.33 11.46
C LYS A 356 -15.26 1.58 10.75
N ILE A 357 -15.45 1.02 9.55
CA ILE A 357 -16.72 1.10 8.82
C ILE A 357 -17.83 0.38 9.59
N ALA A 358 -17.58 -0.85 10.05
CA ALA A 358 -18.56 -1.63 10.79
C ALA A 358 -18.99 -0.93 12.10
N LEU A 359 -18.04 -0.35 12.84
CA LEU A 359 -18.34 0.44 14.04
C LEU A 359 -19.18 1.69 13.73
N ARG A 360 -18.90 2.36 12.61
CA ARG A 360 -19.66 3.54 12.18
C ARG A 360 -21.09 3.18 11.77
N GLU A 361 -21.28 2.08 11.04
CA GLU A 361 -22.61 1.55 10.71
C GLU A 361 -23.39 1.18 11.98
N GLN A 362 -22.74 0.50 12.94
CA GLN A 362 -23.38 0.17 14.22
C GLN A 362 -23.78 1.44 14.99
N ALA A 363 -22.90 2.42 15.07
CA ALA A 363 -23.20 3.70 15.71
C ALA A 363 -24.34 4.46 15.01
N ALA A 364 -24.39 4.42 13.68
CA ALA A 364 -25.45 5.04 12.90
C ALA A 364 -26.80 4.35 13.08
N ALA A 365 -26.84 3.01 13.14
CA ALA A 365 -28.04 2.25 13.46
C ALA A 365 -28.58 2.61 14.86
N VAL A 366 -27.70 2.72 15.86
CA VAL A 366 -28.07 3.15 17.22
C VAL A 366 -28.64 4.58 17.21
N ALA A 367 -27.97 5.53 16.53
CA ALA A 367 -28.43 6.91 16.43
C ALA A 367 -29.78 7.02 15.71
N GLY A 368 -29.97 6.25 14.64
CA GLY A 368 -31.24 6.13 13.93
C GLY A 368 -32.36 5.63 14.85
N GLN A 369 -32.11 4.54 15.57
CA GLN A 369 -33.09 3.92 16.46
C GLN A 369 -33.49 4.87 17.60
N GLN A 370 -32.53 5.57 18.22
CA GLN A 370 -32.80 6.58 19.23
C GLN A 370 -33.67 7.74 18.69
N ALA A 371 -33.40 8.20 17.46
CA ALA A 371 -34.19 9.25 16.83
C ALA A 371 -35.63 8.81 16.55
N ARG A 372 -35.80 7.55 16.10
CA ARG A 372 -37.12 6.93 15.89
C ARG A 372 -37.92 6.85 17.18
N GLU A 373 -37.32 6.32 18.25
CA GLU A 373 -37.94 6.18 19.56
C GLU A 373 -38.35 7.53 20.14
N LYS A 374 -37.48 8.54 20.01
CA LYS A 374 -37.77 9.91 20.43
C LYS A 374 -38.94 10.52 19.64
N ALA A 375 -39.00 10.31 18.33
CA ALA A 375 -40.10 10.79 17.50
C ALA A 375 -41.43 10.12 17.87
N LEU A 376 -41.44 8.79 18.04
CA LEU A 376 -42.63 8.04 18.46
C LEU A 376 -43.12 8.47 19.86
N THR A 377 -42.20 8.65 20.81
CA THR A 377 -42.53 9.14 22.16
C THR A 377 -43.08 10.57 22.13
N GLY A 378 -42.65 11.38 21.17
CA GLY A 378 -43.17 12.73 20.92
C GLY A 378 -44.51 12.77 20.18
N GLY A 379 -45.14 11.62 19.90
CA GLY A 379 -46.44 11.53 19.22
C GLY A 379 -46.36 11.59 17.70
N ALA A 380 -45.18 11.43 17.10
CA ALA A 380 -45.02 11.43 15.65
C ALA A 380 -45.65 10.17 15.01
N SER A 381 -46.07 10.29 13.75
CA SER A 381 -46.53 9.13 12.97
C SER A 381 -45.38 8.15 12.71
N LYS A 382 -45.70 6.91 12.32
CA LYS A 382 -44.68 5.93 11.90
C LYS A 382 -43.80 6.47 10.76
N ALA A 383 -44.41 7.16 9.79
CA ALA A 383 -43.69 7.72 8.64
C ALA A 383 -42.70 8.82 9.08
N ASP A 384 -43.12 9.70 10.00
CA ASP A 384 -42.26 10.77 10.52
C ASP A 384 -41.13 10.20 11.40
N ALA A 385 -41.41 9.15 12.17
CA ALA A 385 -40.39 8.46 12.96
C ALA A 385 -39.37 7.73 12.08
N ASP A 386 -39.81 7.09 10.98
CA ASP A 386 -38.93 6.45 10.01
C ASP A 386 -38.09 7.50 9.23
N ALA A 387 -38.66 8.68 8.94
CA ALA A 387 -37.92 9.81 8.38
C ALA A 387 -36.87 10.36 9.38
N ALA A 388 -37.21 10.43 10.67
CA ALA A 388 -36.28 10.81 11.73
C ALA A 388 -35.13 9.80 11.88
N TYR A 389 -35.43 8.49 11.82
CA TYR A 389 -34.43 7.43 11.74
C TYR A 389 -33.48 7.68 10.57
N ALA A 390 -34.02 7.79 9.35
CA ALA A 390 -33.22 7.92 8.13
C ALA A 390 -32.35 9.19 8.14
N LYS A 391 -32.84 10.29 8.72
CA LYS A 391 -32.08 11.54 8.88
C LYS A 391 -30.95 11.39 9.90
N ALA A 392 -31.22 10.81 11.08
CA ALA A 392 -30.20 10.60 12.11
C ALA A 392 -29.15 9.57 11.67
N HIS A 393 -29.58 8.48 11.03
CA HIS A 393 -28.72 7.46 10.44
C HIS A 393 -27.77 8.07 9.40
N ARG A 394 -28.29 8.80 8.40
CA ARG A 394 -27.46 9.47 7.39
C ARG A 394 -26.52 10.52 7.97
N ARG A 395 -26.93 11.22 9.03
CA ARG A 395 -26.06 12.18 9.72
C ARG A 395 -24.92 11.48 10.47
N ALA A 396 -25.20 10.35 11.12
CA ALA A 396 -24.19 9.55 11.82
C ALA A 396 -23.24 8.82 10.85
N LEU A 397 -23.75 8.41 9.68
CA LEU A 397 -22.92 7.97 8.54
C LEU A 397 -22.22 9.12 7.82
N GLY A 398 -22.58 10.38 8.09
CA GLY A 398 -21.95 11.55 7.50
C GLY A 398 -20.52 11.76 8.01
N THR A 399 -19.66 12.40 7.21
CA THR A 399 -18.25 12.60 7.54
C THR A 399 -18.06 13.95 8.24
N PRO A 400 -17.54 13.99 9.47
CA PRO A 400 -17.21 15.25 10.14
C PRO A 400 -16.22 16.07 9.31
N THR A 401 -16.43 17.38 9.24
CA THR A 401 -15.49 18.30 8.59
C THR A 401 -14.48 18.86 9.59
N VAL A 402 -13.32 19.29 9.09
CA VAL A 402 -12.28 19.91 9.91
C VAL A 402 -12.79 21.18 10.60
N GLY A 403 -13.68 21.94 9.95
CA GLY A 403 -14.30 23.15 10.52
C GLY A 403 -15.53 22.90 11.42
N GLY A 404 -15.82 21.64 11.80
CA GLY A 404 -16.87 21.31 12.77
C GLY A 404 -18.28 21.09 12.18
N GLY A 405 -18.40 21.03 10.86
CA GLY A 405 -19.60 20.62 10.14
C GLY A 405 -19.68 19.11 9.91
N VAL A 406 -20.65 18.67 9.11
CA VAL A 406 -20.80 17.27 8.67
C VAL A 406 -21.15 17.26 7.19
N ILE A 407 -20.38 16.52 6.39
CA ILE A 407 -20.74 16.12 5.03
C ILE A 407 -21.81 15.03 5.14
N PRO A 408 -23.05 15.24 4.69
CA PRO A 408 -24.08 14.22 4.73
C PRO A 408 -23.69 12.97 3.92
N HIS A 409 -24.16 11.81 4.35
CA HIS A 409 -24.12 10.63 3.49
C HIS A 409 -25.20 10.76 2.40
N PHE A 410 -24.77 10.87 1.15
CA PHE A 410 -25.64 10.88 -0.03
C PHE A 410 -25.70 9.48 -0.65
N ASP A 411 -26.91 9.02 -0.94
CA ASP A 411 -27.20 7.70 -1.49
C ASP A 411 -27.47 7.84 -2.99
N HIS A 412 -26.40 8.03 -3.76
CA HIS A 412 -26.45 8.21 -5.22
C HIS A 412 -26.09 6.91 -5.94
N ASP A 413 -26.79 6.63 -7.03
CA ASP A 413 -26.53 5.47 -7.88
C ASP A 413 -25.13 5.54 -8.52
N ILE A 414 -24.44 4.39 -8.56
CA ILE A 414 -23.16 4.21 -9.25
C ILE A 414 -23.27 2.96 -10.14
N PRO A 415 -23.12 3.05 -11.48
CA PRO A 415 -22.82 4.26 -12.26
C PRO A 415 -23.98 5.28 -12.28
N PRO A 416 -23.67 6.58 -12.34
CA PRO A 416 -24.70 7.61 -12.44
C PRO A 416 -25.42 7.54 -13.80
N HIS A 417 -26.74 7.70 -13.78
CA HIS A 417 -27.60 7.60 -14.96
C HIS A 417 -27.21 8.61 -16.03
N SER A 418 -26.77 9.81 -15.61
CA SER A 418 -26.38 10.89 -16.52
C SER A 418 -25.10 10.62 -17.30
N LEU A 419 -24.22 9.72 -16.83
CA LEU A 419 -23.02 9.30 -17.56
C LEU A 419 -23.23 8.02 -18.35
N GLY A 420 -24.03 7.09 -17.83
CA GLY A 420 -24.12 5.73 -18.36
C GLY A 420 -22.87 4.89 -18.05
N ALA A 421 -22.98 3.57 -18.20
CA ALA A 421 -21.97 2.61 -17.75
C ALA A 421 -20.60 2.78 -18.44
N ASP A 422 -20.57 3.01 -19.75
CA ASP A 422 -19.32 3.07 -20.53
C ASP A 422 -18.47 4.29 -20.21
N LYS A 423 -19.10 5.48 -20.19
CA LYS A 423 -18.42 6.74 -19.82
C LYS A 423 -17.98 6.70 -18.37
N HIS A 424 -18.83 6.16 -17.47
CA HIS A 424 -18.46 5.97 -16.07
C HIS A 424 -17.23 5.06 -15.94
N ALA A 425 -17.19 3.91 -16.62
CA ALA A 425 -16.06 2.99 -16.56
C ALA A 425 -14.75 3.62 -17.08
N SER A 426 -14.82 4.39 -18.18
CA SER A 426 -13.66 5.12 -18.72
C SER A 426 -13.13 6.16 -17.73
N LEU A 427 -14.02 6.96 -17.15
CA LEU A 427 -13.71 7.96 -16.13
C LEU A 427 -13.14 7.30 -14.85
N TRP A 428 -13.75 6.20 -14.40
CA TRP A 428 -13.31 5.46 -13.22
C TRP A 428 -11.88 4.94 -13.37
N ARG A 429 -11.56 4.31 -14.51
CA ARG A 429 -10.20 3.86 -14.85
C ARG A 429 -9.21 5.01 -15.04
N SER A 430 -9.67 6.22 -15.31
CA SER A 430 -8.81 7.40 -15.38
C SER A 430 -8.41 7.93 -14.00
N GLY A 431 -9.16 7.59 -12.95
CA GLY A 431 -9.04 8.15 -11.61
C GLY A 431 -9.73 9.50 -11.43
N ILE A 432 -10.52 9.97 -12.40
CA ILE A 432 -11.48 11.07 -12.24
C ILE A 432 -12.86 10.44 -12.12
N ARG A 433 -13.36 10.25 -10.90
CA ARG A 433 -14.61 9.52 -10.65
C ARG A 433 -15.76 10.53 -10.52
N ALA A 434 -16.42 10.80 -11.64
CA ALA A 434 -17.57 11.70 -11.69
C ALA A 434 -18.85 10.99 -11.23
N TYR A 435 -19.65 11.67 -10.41
CA TYR A 435 -20.92 11.13 -9.87
C TYR A 435 -22.15 11.65 -10.63
N GLY A 436 -21.94 12.36 -11.75
CA GLY A 436 -23.03 12.80 -12.61
C GLY A 436 -23.83 14.00 -12.08
N LYS A 437 -24.75 14.47 -12.92
CA LYS A 437 -25.56 15.68 -12.69
C LYS A 437 -26.58 15.51 -11.56
N GLU A 438 -26.97 14.28 -11.24
CA GLU A 438 -27.85 13.95 -10.12
C GLU A 438 -27.31 14.44 -8.77
N THR A 439 -26.00 14.65 -8.66
CA THR A 439 -25.37 15.19 -7.43
C THR A 439 -25.32 16.72 -7.40
N ALA A 440 -25.72 17.41 -8.47
CA ALA A 440 -25.51 18.86 -8.58
C ALA A 440 -26.28 19.67 -7.53
N ASP A 441 -27.44 19.16 -7.11
CA ASP A 441 -28.35 19.82 -6.18
C ASP A 441 -28.19 19.35 -4.73
N ASP A 442 -27.15 18.57 -4.42
CA ASP A 442 -26.84 18.09 -3.06
C ASP A 442 -26.65 19.24 -2.05
N TYR A 443 -26.17 20.38 -2.54
CA TYR A 443 -25.88 21.56 -1.73
C TYR A 443 -26.50 22.81 -2.34
N SER A 444 -27.45 23.40 -1.62
CA SER A 444 -28.16 24.60 -2.05
C SER A 444 -27.23 25.80 -2.23
N VAL A 445 -26.17 25.89 -1.40
CA VAL A 445 -25.17 26.96 -1.48
C VAL A 445 -24.40 26.97 -2.80
N ILE A 446 -24.35 25.84 -3.53
CA ILE A 446 -23.66 25.82 -4.83
C ILE A 446 -24.40 26.67 -5.86
N ALA A 447 -25.71 26.50 -5.98
CA ALA A 447 -26.53 27.31 -6.88
C ALA A 447 -26.43 28.81 -6.56
N GLN A 448 -26.29 29.17 -5.28
CA GLN A 448 -26.17 30.56 -4.81
C GLN A 448 -24.84 31.22 -5.19
N LYS A 449 -23.76 30.43 -5.32
CA LYS A 449 -22.38 30.92 -5.52
C LYS A 449 -21.76 30.44 -6.84
N ALA A 450 -22.54 29.80 -7.71
CA ALA A 450 -22.04 29.21 -8.94
C ALA A 450 -21.33 30.26 -9.82
N GLY A 451 -20.15 29.93 -10.34
CA GLY A 451 -19.37 30.83 -11.21
C GLY A 451 -18.63 31.97 -10.50
N ASP A 452 -18.96 32.30 -9.24
CA ASP A 452 -18.27 33.31 -8.43
C ASP A 452 -17.10 32.70 -7.66
N LEU A 453 -15.93 32.74 -8.27
CA LEU A 453 -14.69 32.25 -7.68
C LEU A 453 -14.36 32.94 -6.35
N LYS A 454 -14.70 34.22 -6.18
CA LYS A 454 -14.42 34.97 -4.95
C LYS A 454 -15.32 34.50 -3.81
N ALA A 455 -16.59 34.21 -4.09
CA ALA A 455 -17.53 33.65 -3.09
C ALA A 455 -17.11 32.27 -2.56
N TRP A 456 -16.28 31.54 -3.34
CA TRP A 456 -15.62 30.29 -2.95
C TRP A 456 -14.23 30.47 -2.35
N GLY A 457 -13.76 31.70 -2.18
CA GLY A 457 -12.47 32.01 -1.57
C GLY A 457 -11.26 31.83 -2.50
N PHE A 458 -11.47 31.71 -3.82
CA PHE A 458 -10.37 31.85 -4.76
C PHE A 458 -10.02 33.33 -4.93
N GLN A 459 -8.72 33.60 -4.98
CA GLN A 459 -8.19 34.93 -5.30
C GLN A 459 -7.71 34.90 -6.75
N VAL A 460 -8.22 35.78 -7.60
CA VAL A 460 -7.84 35.87 -9.01
C VAL A 460 -7.01 37.13 -9.20
N GLY A 461 -5.77 36.96 -9.65
CA GLY A 461 -4.86 38.06 -9.94
C GLY A 461 -5.13 38.70 -11.32
N PRO A 462 -4.41 39.79 -11.63
CA PRO A 462 -4.41 40.39 -12.97
C PRO A 462 -4.04 39.34 -14.03
N GLY A 463 -4.82 39.24 -15.12
CA GLY A 463 -4.62 38.23 -16.17
C GLY A 463 -5.37 36.91 -15.98
N GLY A 464 -6.28 36.82 -14.99
CA GLY A 464 -7.19 35.67 -14.82
C GLY A 464 -6.56 34.44 -14.14
N GLN A 465 -5.32 34.54 -13.68
CA GLN A 465 -4.65 33.46 -12.96
C GLN A 465 -5.06 33.46 -11.48
N VAL A 466 -5.39 32.28 -10.95
CA VAL A 466 -5.69 32.13 -9.52
C VAL A 466 -4.39 32.17 -8.70
N GLN A 467 -4.39 32.93 -7.61
CA GLN A 467 -3.32 32.92 -6.64
C GLN A 467 -3.30 31.58 -5.89
N THR A 468 -2.18 30.87 -5.99
CA THR A 468 -1.92 29.60 -5.32
C THR A 468 -1.35 29.83 -3.92
N SER A 469 -1.47 28.82 -3.06
CA SER A 469 -0.90 28.86 -1.71
C SER A 469 0.64 28.75 -1.71
N SER A 470 1.29 29.22 -0.65
CA SER A 470 2.76 29.13 -0.50
C SER A 470 3.19 27.72 -0.09
N ILE A 471 3.97 27.03 -0.93
CA ILE A 471 4.53 25.72 -0.58
C ILE A 471 5.44 25.78 0.65
N GLY A 472 6.16 26.88 0.89
CA GLY A 472 7.05 27.02 2.04
C GLY A 472 6.27 27.04 3.35
N SER A 473 5.15 27.78 3.36
CA SER A 473 4.23 27.83 4.50
C SER A 473 3.58 26.46 4.74
N LEU A 474 3.09 25.81 3.68
CA LEU A 474 2.47 24.48 3.76
C LEU A 474 3.46 23.42 4.27
N THR A 475 4.69 23.44 3.76
CA THR A 475 5.75 22.50 4.19
C THR A 475 6.08 22.70 5.67
N THR A 476 6.14 23.95 6.12
CA THR A 476 6.41 24.28 7.53
C THR A 476 5.28 23.79 8.44
N SER A 477 4.02 24.05 8.07
CA SER A 477 2.86 23.63 8.88
C SER A 477 2.68 22.11 8.92
N ASN A 478 3.10 21.40 7.88
CA ASN A 478 2.98 19.95 7.78
C ASN A 478 4.23 19.19 8.26
N ALA A 479 5.32 19.88 8.64
CA ALA A 479 6.59 19.23 8.98
C ALA A 479 6.44 18.21 10.13
N GLN A 480 5.70 18.55 11.19
CA GLN A 480 5.49 17.63 12.30
C GLN A 480 4.69 16.39 11.88
N PHE A 481 3.67 16.55 11.03
CA PHE A 481 2.92 15.42 10.50
C PHE A 481 3.84 14.46 9.73
N VAL A 482 4.61 14.99 8.77
CA VAL A 482 5.51 14.16 7.94
C VAL A 482 6.60 13.49 8.77
N GLN A 483 7.17 14.19 9.75
CA GLN A 483 8.30 13.68 10.55
C GLN A 483 7.86 12.73 11.68
N LYS A 484 6.71 13.00 12.32
CA LYS A 484 6.31 12.31 13.56
C LYS A 484 5.10 11.39 13.41
N MET A 485 4.19 11.67 12.48
CA MET A 485 2.96 10.89 12.33
C MET A 485 3.07 9.82 11.23
N LEU A 486 3.81 10.11 10.16
CA LEU A 486 4.11 9.09 9.16
C LEU A 486 5.18 8.14 9.68
N THR A 487 4.99 6.85 9.41
CA THR A 487 6.02 5.83 9.57
C THR A 487 7.11 6.00 8.51
N TYR A 488 8.26 5.34 8.71
CA TYR A 488 9.32 5.30 7.71
C TYR A 488 8.81 4.75 6.37
N THR A 489 8.04 3.65 6.40
CA THR A 489 7.52 3.02 5.18
C THR A 489 6.52 3.89 4.43
N GLU A 490 5.67 4.64 5.12
CA GLU A 490 4.71 5.56 4.49
C GLU A 490 5.43 6.74 3.83
N ARG A 491 6.47 7.29 4.46
CA ARG A 491 7.34 8.29 3.83
C ARG A 491 8.02 7.72 2.59
N THR A 492 8.59 6.52 2.69
CA THR A 492 9.24 5.86 1.56
C THR A 492 8.25 5.65 0.41
N ALA A 493 7.01 5.22 0.68
CA ALA A 493 5.99 5.05 -0.35
C ALA A 493 5.65 6.37 -1.08
N LEU A 494 5.56 7.49 -0.35
CA LEU A 494 5.39 8.83 -0.93
C LEU A 494 6.62 9.23 -1.77
N THR A 495 7.83 8.93 -1.30
CA THR A 495 9.07 9.16 -2.05
C THR A 495 9.16 8.27 -3.31
N THR A 496 8.71 7.02 -3.26
CA THR A 496 8.62 6.12 -4.42
C THR A 496 7.61 6.63 -5.43
N TYR A 497 6.44 7.08 -4.97
CA TYR A 497 5.42 7.68 -5.83
C TYR A 497 5.98 8.89 -6.59
N THR A 498 6.57 9.85 -5.87
CA THR A 498 7.17 11.05 -6.46
C THR A 498 8.45 10.77 -7.26
N GLY A 499 9.09 9.63 -7.01
CA GLY A 499 10.33 9.20 -7.67
C GLY A 499 10.17 8.63 -9.08
N GLY A 500 8.96 8.62 -9.64
CA GLY A 500 8.70 8.18 -11.02
C GLY A 500 7.83 6.92 -11.14
N SER A 501 7.57 6.21 -10.03
CA SER A 501 6.73 5.00 -10.04
C SER A 501 5.22 5.29 -10.05
N TYR A 502 4.82 6.56 -10.04
CA TYR A 502 3.41 6.98 -10.00
C TYR A 502 2.54 6.39 -11.12
N HIS A 503 3.13 6.04 -12.28
CA HIS A 503 2.39 5.42 -13.38
C HIS A 503 1.87 4.02 -13.01
N ALA A 504 2.76 3.13 -12.57
CA ALA A 504 2.40 1.78 -12.16
C ALA A 504 1.49 1.79 -10.92
N ILE A 505 1.80 2.65 -9.95
CA ILE A 505 0.99 2.82 -8.73
C ILE A 505 -0.43 3.26 -9.09
N ASN A 506 -0.59 4.31 -9.90
CA ASN A 506 -1.90 4.79 -10.30
C ASN A 506 -2.62 3.81 -11.23
N ALA A 507 -1.91 3.06 -12.08
CA ALA A 507 -2.52 1.99 -12.89
C ALA A 507 -3.12 0.89 -12.01
N ALA A 508 -2.40 0.48 -10.95
CA ALA A 508 -2.90 -0.47 -9.96
C ALA A 508 -4.12 0.08 -9.20
N ILE A 509 -4.06 1.31 -8.68
CA ILE A 509 -5.18 1.94 -7.95
C ILE A 509 -6.44 2.06 -8.82
N THR A 510 -6.27 2.38 -10.10
CA THR A 510 -7.38 2.57 -11.04
C THR A 510 -7.87 1.28 -11.69
N GLY A 511 -7.25 0.14 -11.42
CA GLY A 511 -7.56 -1.13 -12.06
C GLY A 511 -7.23 -1.17 -13.55
N ARG A 512 -6.38 -0.26 -14.05
CA ARG A 512 -5.82 -0.31 -15.41
C ARG A 512 -4.75 -1.39 -15.53
N ASP A 513 -4.07 -1.69 -14.43
CA ASP A 513 -3.23 -2.87 -14.29
C ASP A 513 -4.02 -3.94 -13.52
N PRO A 514 -4.46 -5.03 -14.18
CA PRO A 514 -5.22 -6.09 -13.52
C PRO A 514 -4.34 -7.00 -12.66
N SER A 515 -3.02 -6.97 -12.85
CA SER A 515 -2.07 -7.88 -12.19
C SER A 515 -0.81 -7.14 -11.72
N PRO A 516 -0.96 -6.12 -10.85
CA PRO A 516 0.20 -5.36 -10.38
C PRO A 516 1.14 -6.24 -9.56
N SER A 517 2.43 -5.94 -9.64
CA SER A 517 3.46 -6.66 -8.88
C SER A 517 3.24 -6.53 -7.35
N GLY A 518 3.78 -7.47 -6.58
CA GLY A 518 3.64 -7.48 -5.12
C GLY A 518 4.19 -6.20 -4.47
N HIS A 519 5.29 -5.66 -5.01
CA HIS A 519 5.82 -4.36 -4.57
C HIS A 519 4.83 -3.21 -4.82
N ILE A 520 4.25 -3.11 -6.02
CA ILE A 520 3.31 -2.04 -6.33
C ILE A 520 2.07 -2.12 -5.43
N LYS A 521 1.54 -3.34 -5.19
CA LYS A 521 0.45 -3.56 -4.23
C LYS A 521 0.81 -3.06 -2.82
N THR A 522 2.03 -3.38 -2.38
CA THR A 522 2.54 -2.93 -1.08
C THR A 522 2.63 -1.41 -0.99
N VAL A 523 3.18 -0.75 -2.01
CA VAL A 523 3.27 0.73 -2.07
C VAL A 523 1.88 1.36 -2.08
N VAL A 524 0.93 0.81 -2.84
CA VAL A 524 -0.46 1.31 -2.87
C VAL A 524 -1.08 1.26 -1.48
N SER A 525 -0.92 0.15 -0.77
CA SER A 525 -1.44 0.02 0.60
C SER A 525 -0.75 1.00 1.57
N GLN A 526 0.57 1.17 1.47
CA GLN A 526 1.31 2.13 2.31
C GLN A 526 0.91 3.58 2.03
N LEU A 527 0.65 3.95 0.77
CA LEU A 527 0.12 5.27 0.42
C LEU A 527 -1.27 5.48 1.01
N ASP A 528 -2.13 4.48 0.89
CA ASP A 528 -3.48 4.52 1.44
C ASP A 528 -3.50 4.58 2.99
N SER A 529 -2.53 3.92 3.65
CA SER A 529 -2.24 4.10 5.09
C SER A 529 -1.81 5.52 5.42
N ALA A 530 -0.82 6.05 4.69
CA ALA A 530 -0.35 7.43 4.87
C ALA A 530 -1.49 8.45 4.74
N PHE A 531 -2.39 8.25 3.77
CA PHE A 531 -3.56 9.10 3.57
C PHE A 531 -4.66 8.88 4.63
N GLY A 532 -4.77 7.68 5.20
CA GLY A 532 -5.60 7.42 6.37
C GLY A 532 -5.13 8.26 7.56
N ARG A 533 -3.84 8.18 7.90
CA ARG A 533 -3.23 9.00 8.97
C ARG A 533 -3.34 10.49 8.70
N PHE A 534 -3.15 10.90 7.44
CA PHE A 534 -3.29 12.30 7.08
C PHE A 534 -4.71 12.82 7.31
N ARG A 535 -5.74 12.04 7.00
CA ARG A 535 -7.14 12.42 7.30
C ARG A 535 -7.40 12.54 8.80
N GLU A 536 -6.81 11.66 9.61
CA GLU A 536 -6.99 11.65 11.06
C GLU A 536 -6.21 12.78 11.76
N HIS A 537 -5.05 13.15 11.21
CA HIS A 537 -4.13 14.12 11.81
C HIS A 537 -3.87 15.33 10.92
N ASN A 538 -4.84 15.70 10.07
CA ASN A 538 -4.67 16.76 9.07
C ASN A 538 -4.36 18.11 9.78
N PRO A 539 -3.14 18.68 9.60
CA PRO A 539 -2.80 19.95 10.25
C PRO A 539 -3.38 21.17 9.52
N ASN A 540 -3.98 20.99 8.34
CA ASN A 540 -4.42 22.10 7.49
C ASN A 540 -5.79 22.64 7.94
N GLN A 541 -5.76 23.64 8.81
CA GLN A 541 -6.98 24.36 9.22
C GLN A 541 -7.47 25.33 8.14
N ALA A 542 -6.54 26.02 7.48
CA ALA A 542 -6.83 26.95 6.41
C ALA A 542 -6.86 26.22 5.05
N PRO A 543 -7.85 26.48 4.18
CA PRO A 543 -7.90 25.87 2.86
C PRO A 543 -6.80 26.42 1.94
N MET A 544 -6.09 25.52 1.28
CA MET A 544 -5.10 25.86 0.27
C MET A 544 -5.70 25.87 -1.13
N THR A 545 -5.08 26.62 -2.04
CA THR A 545 -5.44 26.68 -3.45
C THR A 545 -4.29 26.16 -4.30
N LEU A 546 -4.61 25.15 -5.12
CA LEU A 546 -3.65 24.36 -5.87
C LEU A 546 -4.06 24.31 -7.34
N VAL A 547 -3.07 24.13 -8.23
CA VAL A 547 -3.28 24.04 -9.67
C VAL A 547 -2.62 22.78 -10.23
N ARG A 548 -3.26 22.16 -11.21
CA ARG A 548 -2.74 21.02 -11.95
C ARG A 548 -3.04 21.20 -13.43
N GLY A 549 -2.03 21.10 -14.27
CA GLY A 549 -2.24 20.84 -15.70
C GLY A 549 -2.31 19.34 -15.92
N THR A 550 -3.27 18.91 -16.71
CA THR A 550 -3.45 17.50 -17.06
C THR A 550 -4.05 17.37 -18.45
N ARG A 551 -4.47 16.16 -18.83
CA ARG A 551 -5.03 15.87 -20.14
C ARG A 551 -6.29 15.05 -20.05
N VAL A 552 -7.12 15.16 -21.08
CA VAL A 552 -8.26 14.24 -21.28
C VAL A 552 -7.73 12.80 -21.27
N PRO A 553 -8.36 11.87 -20.52
CA PRO A 553 -7.94 10.48 -20.48
C PRO A 553 -7.93 9.85 -21.87
N SER A 554 -6.90 9.06 -22.19
CA SER A 554 -6.77 8.40 -23.51
C SER A 554 -7.91 7.42 -23.83
N GLY A 555 -8.59 6.90 -22.82
CA GLY A 555 -9.77 6.05 -22.99
C GLY A 555 -11.08 6.79 -23.26
N TRP A 556 -11.07 8.13 -23.33
CA TRP A 556 -12.23 8.93 -23.70
C TRP A 556 -12.30 9.08 -25.22
N THR A 557 -13.43 8.71 -25.82
CA THR A 557 -13.62 8.70 -27.28
C THR A 557 -14.32 9.95 -27.81
N GLY A 558 -14.93 10.76 -26.93
CA GLY A 558 -15.60 12.01 -27.30
C GLY A 558 -14.66 13.21 -27.40
N SER A 559 -15.23 14.39 -27.65
CA SER A 559 -14.46 15.64 -27.70
C SER A 559 -13.93 16.05 -26.31
N THR A 560 -12.95 16.97 -26.29
CA THR A 560 -12.47 17.56 -25.02
C THR A 560 -13.58 18.31 -24.30
N GLU A 561 -14.44 19.01 -25.04
CA GLU A 561 -15.58 19.73 -24.49
C GLU A 561 -16.61 18.77 -23.87
N GLU A 562 -16.96 17.70 -24.59
CA GLU A 562 -17.85 16.65 -24.08
C GLU A 562 -17.29 15.97 -22.83
N TYR A 563 -15.97 15.76 -22.76
CA TYR A 563 -15.31 15.23 -21.56
C TYR A 563 -15.49 16.19 -20.38
N ILE A 564 -15.20 17.47 -20.58
CA ILE A 564 -15.26 18.47 -19.51
C ILE A 564 -16.69 18.59 -18.98
N ASP A 565 -17.68 18.65 -19.87
CA ASP A 565 -19.09 18.80 -19.48
C ASP A 565 -19.63 17.56 -18.77
N ALA A 566 -19.22 16.36 -19.21
CA ALA A 566 -19.62 15.12 -18.58
C ALA A 566 -18.98 14.95 -17.19
N ALA A 567 -17.67 15.19 -17.08
CA ALA A 567 -16.93 14.92 -15.84
C ALA A 567 -17.07 16.02 -14.78
N PHE A 568 -17.35 17.27 -15.18
CA PHE A 568 -17.27 18.45 -14.32
C PHE A 568 -18.49 19.38 -14.44
N THR A 569 -19.70 18.83 -14.45
CA THR A 569 -20.91 19.67 -14.37
C THR A 569 -20.91 20.49 -13.07
N VAL A 570 -21.21 21.80 -13.13
CA VAL A 570 -21.28 22.65 -11.93
C VAL A 570 -22.27 22.07 -10.92
N GLY A 571 -21.89 22.04 -9.65
CA GLY A 571 -22.61 21.36 -8.56
C GLY A 571 -22.19 19.90 -8.37
N SER A 572 -21.90 19.20 -9.46
CA SER A 572 -21.67 17.76 -9.40
C SER A 572 -20.43 17.40 -8.57
N ARG A 573 -20.52 16.23 -7.94
CA ARG A 573 -19.46 15.62 -7.17
C ARG A 573 -18.48 14.90 -8.09
N MET A 574 -17.20 15.10 -7.79
CA MET A 574 -16.09 14.36 -8.37
C MET A 574 -15.22 13.81 -7.24
N GLN A 575 -14.81 12.55 -7.33
CA GLN A 575 -13.82 11.97 -6.45
C GLN A 575 -12.49 11.80 -7.17
N ILE A 576 -11.42 12.24 -6.50
CA ILE A 576 -10.04 11.91 -6.87
C ILE A 576 -9.84 10.42 -6.62
N GLY A 577 -9.91 9.61 -7.68
CA GLY A 577 -9.88 8.14 -7.61
C GLY A 577 -8.49 7.52 -7.59
N LYS A 578 -7.44 8.34 -7.59
CA LYS A 578 -6.02 7.95 -7.59
C LYS A 578 -5.19 9.00 -6.88
N VAL A 579 -3.95 8.69 -6.54
CA VAL A 579 -3.01 9.71 -6.05
C VAL A 579 -2.84 10.77 -7.13
N THR A 580 -3.14 12.03 -6.80
CA THR A 580 -3.15 13.11 -7.78
C THR A 580 -2.28 14.26 -7.31
N SER A 581 -1.18 14.48 -8.01
CA SER A 581 -0.24 15.57 -7.73
C SER A 581 -0.78 16.90 -8.25
N PHE A 582 -0.81 17.90 -7.40
CA PHE A 582 -1.00 19.30 -7.77
C PHE A 582 0.28 20.06 -7.48
N SER A 583 0.36 21.29 -7.97
CA SER A 583 1.47 22.20 -7.68
C SER A 583 0.92 23.52 -7.16
N THR A 584 1.73 24.21 -6.37
CA THR A 584 1.52 25.63 -6.10
C THR A 584 2.15 26.53 -7.18
N ASN A 585 2.86 25.95 -8.15
CA ASN A 585 3.55 26.67 -9.21
C ASN A 585 2.80 26.48 -10.56
N HIS A 586 2.32 27.60 -11.12
CA HIS A 586 1.63 27.61 -12.42
C HIS A 586 2.52 27.18 -13.58
N GLY A 587 3.81 27.50 -13.57
CA GLY A 587 4.77 27.06 -14.59
C GLY A 587 4.88 25.55 -14.63
N THR A 588 5.05 24.92 -13.46
CA THR A 588 5.08 23.47 -13.29
C THR A 588 3.77 22.85 -13.78
N ALA A 589 2.62 23.34 -13.30
CA ALA A 589 1.32 22.83 -13.74
C ALA A 589 1.14 22.93 -15.26
N ASN A 590 1.54 24.04 -15.88
CA ASN A 590 1.46 24.22 -17.33
C ASN A 590 2.35 23.26 -18.12
N ALA A 591 3.51 22.89 -17.58
CA ALA A 591 4.43 21.93 -18.19
C ALA A 591 3.89 20.49 -18.18
N PHE A 592 3.06 20.15 -17.20
CA PHE A 592 2.40 18.84 -17.08
C PHE A 592 1.09 18.71 -17.86
N ALA A 593 0.57 19.80 -18.43
CA ALA A 593 -0.62 19.75 -19.29
C ALA A 593 -0.30 19.00 -20.60
N GLY A 594 -0.72 17.74 -20.68
CA GLY A 594 -0.59 16.91 -21.88
C GLY A 594 -1.63 17.26 -22.95
N HIS A 595 -1.62 16.55 -24.09
CA HIS A 595 -2.61 16.76 -25.15
C HIS A 595 -3.69 15.67 -25.15
N PRO A 596 -5.00 16.00 -25.27
CA PRO A 596 -5.59 17.35 -25.20
C PRO A 596 -5.55 17.94 -23.77
N PRO A 597 -5.13 19.21 -23.57
CA PRO A 597 -4.87 19.76 -22.24
C PRO A 597 -6.12 20.30 -21.56
N TYR A 598 -6.16 20.19 -20.23
CA TYR A 598 -7.03 21.01 -19.38
C TYR A 598 -6.36 21.30 -18.03
N MET A 599 -6.86 22.32 -17.34
CA MET A 599 -6.37 22.77 -16.03
C MET A 599 -7.40 22.46 -14.94
N MET A 600 -6.92 22.01 -13.79
CA MET A 600 -7.71 21.83 -12.57
C MET A 600 -7.22 22.84 -11.53
N VAL A 601 -8.14 23.61 -10.97
CA VAL A 601 -7.87 24.50 -9.84
C VAL A 601 -8.70 24.02 -8.67
N VAL A 602 -8.05 23.64 -7.57
CA VAL A 602 -8.72 23.06 -6.40
C VAL A 602 -8.49 23.94 -5.19
N ARG A 603 -9.54 24.13 -4.40
CA ARG A 603 -9.45 24.67 -3.04
C ARG A 603 -9.83 23.60 -2.02
N THR A 604 -8.91 23.24 -1.13
CA THR A 604 -9.06 22.08 -0.23
C THR A 604 -8.24 22.22 1.05
N ARG A 605 -8.57 21.46 2.09
CA ARG A 605 -7.69 21.20 3.25
C ARG A 605 -6.93 19.88 3.12
N ASP A 606 -7.31 19.03 2.18
CA ASP A 606 -6.78 17.66 2.00
C ASP A 606 -5.52 17.58 1.13
N GLY A 607 -4.77 18.68 1.00
CA GLY A 607 -3.50 18.67 0.29
C GLY A 607 -2.33 18.31 1.20
N LEU A 608 -1.62 17.23 0.89
CA LEU A 608 -0.38 16.85 1.58
C LEU A 608 0.84 17.41 0.82
N PRO A 609 1.53 18.45 1.33
CA PRO A 609 2.74 18.96 0.68
C PRO A 609 3.88 17.97 0.81
N LEU A 610 4.52 17.61 -0.32
CA LEU A 610 5.57 16.60 -0.35
C LEU A 610 6.97 17.18 -0.52
N LYS A 611 7.13 18.51 -0.57
CA LYS A 611 8.41 19.17 -0.83
C LYS A 611 9.57 18.68 0.06
N SER A 612 9.30 18.31 1.31
CA SER A 612 10.32 17.82 2.25
C SER A 612 10.77 16.38 2.04
N ILE A 613 10.03 15.58 1.26
CA ILE A 613 10.29 14.14 1.05
C ILE A 613 10.25 13.71 -0.43
N SER A 614 9.86 14.61 -1.33
CA SER A 614 9.82 14.38 -2.77
C SER A 614 11.23 14.29 -3.34
N LYS A 615 11.43 13.37 -4.30
CA LYS A 615 12.67 13.31 -5.09
C LYS A 615 12.84 14.55 -6.01
N PHE A 616 11.78 15.35 -6.20
CA PHE A 616 11.74 16.55 -7.04
C PHE A 616 11.20 17.76 -6.26
N SER A 617 11.90 18.20 -5.22
CA SER A 617 11.47 19.29 -4.34
C SER A 617 11.21 20.65 -5.02
N SER A 618 11.71 20.85 -6.25
CA SER A 618 11.48 22.04 -7.06
C SER A 618 10.09 22.10 -7.72
N GLU A 619 9.34 21.00 -7.77
CA GLU A 619 8.01 20.95 -8.41
C GLU A 619 6.90 21.57 -7.55
N ASP A 620 7.21 21.93 -6.31
CA ASP A 620 6.28 22.45 -5.32
C ASP A 620 5.02 21.56 -5.19
N GLU A 621 5.27 20.25 -5.14
CA GLU A 621 4.24 19.23 -5.21
C GLU A 621 3.40 19.16 -3.93
N VAL A 622 2.09 19.12 -4.14
CA VAL A 622 1.08 18.85 -3.12
C VAL A 622 0.19 17.72 -3.64
N VAL A 623 0.17 16.59 -2.96
CA VAL A 623 -0.64 15.43 -3.35
C VAL A 623 -2.02 15.51 -2.72
N LEU A 624 -3.05 15.29 -3.53
CA LEU A 624 -4.39 15.00 -3.05
C LEU A 624 -4.55 13.48 -2.89
N PRO A 625 -4.93 13.00 -1.69
CA PRO A 625 -5.23 11.61 -1.43
C PRO A 625 -6.30 11.03 -2.37
N MET A 626 -6.17 9.74 -2.67
CA MET A 626 -7.28 8.99 -3.27
C MET A 626 -8.49 8.98 -2.33
N GLY A 627 -9.69 9.11 -2.88
CA GLY A 627 -10.93 9.23 -2.13
C GLY A 627 -11.35 10.68 -1.82
N THR A 628 -10.50 11.68 -2.09
CA THR A 628 -10.84 13.11 -1.85
C THR A 628 -12.05 13.51 -2.70
N HIS A 629 -13.09 14.04 -2.05
CA HIS A 629 -14.31 14.49 -2.70
C HIS A 629 -14.30 15.99 -2.95
N LEU A 630 -14.59 16.37 -4.19
CA LEU A 630 -14.60 17.72 -4.68
C LEU A 630 -15.95 18.03 -5.34
N ARG A 631 -16.36 19.29 -5.31
CA ARG A 631 -17.54 19.82 -5.99
C ARG A 631 -17.09 20.78 -7.07
N CYS A 632 -17.58 20.60 -8.31
CA CYS A 632 -17.32 21.57 -9.35
C CYS A 632 -18.12 22.85 -9.09
N VAL A 633 -17.46 24.00 -9.07
CA VAL A 633 -18.11 25.29 -8.82
C VAL A 633 -18.08 26.23 -10.03
N LYS A 634 -17.21 25.95 -11.00
CA LYS A 634 -17.10 26.68 -12.26
C LYS A 634 -16.35 25.85 -13.31
N VAL A 635 -16.81 25.93 -14.54
CA VAL A 635 -16.08 25.50 -15.74
C VAL A 635 -15.82 26.72 -16.61
N ASP A 636 -14.60 26.85 -17.11
CA ASP A 636 -14.20 27.88 -18.07
C ASP A 636 -13.48 27.22 -19.25
N HIS A 637 -14.17 27.07 -20.39
CA HIS A 637 -13.62 26.40 -21.57
C HIS A 637 -12.44 27.15 -22.21
N LYS A 638 -12.18 28.41 -21.84
CA LYS A 638 -11.07 29.24 -22.33
C LYS A 638 -10.28 29.88 -21.18
N GLY A 639 -10.08 29.13 -20.10
CA GLY A 639 -9.43 29.60 -18.88
C GLY A 639 -7.90 29.79 -18.99
N ILE A 640 -7.17 29.25 -18.01
CA ILE A 640 -5.74 29.54 -17.82
C ILE A 640 -4.92 29.16 -19.06
N GLY A 641 -4.23 30.13 -19.65
CA GLY A 641 -3.42 29.93 -20.85
C GLY A 641 -4.24 29.54 -22.09
N GLY A 642 -5.53 29.90 -22.13
CA GLY A 642 -6.45 29.54 -23.21
C GLY A 642 -6.92 28.08 -23.19
N ARG A 643 -6.62 27.34 -22.11
CA ARG A 643 -6.98 25.92 -21.94
C ARG A 643 -8.27 25.81 -21.11
N PRO A 644 -9.12 24.80 -21.38
CA PRO A 644 -10.26 24.49 -20.51
C PRO A 644 -9.81 24.36 -19.06
N THR A 645 -10.50 25.02 -18.14
CA THR A 645 -10.16 25.09 -16.72
C THR A 645 -11.37 24.78 -15.87
N VAL A 646 -11.23 23.82 -14.96
CA VAL A 646 -12.27 23.43 -14.01
C VAL A 646 -11.86 23.89 -12.61
N TYR A 647 -12.79 24.54 -11.91
CA TYR A 647 -12.60 25.02 -10.55
C TYR A 647 -13.43 24.17 -9.61
N MET A 648 -12.76 23.63 -8.59
CA MET A 648 -13.38 22.69 -7.67
C MET A 648 -13.05 23.05 -6.23
N VAL A 649 -14.01 22.82 -5.36
CA VAL A 649 -13.91 23.08 -3.92
C VAL A 649 -14.10 21.76 -3.19
N ALA A 650 -13.30 21.49 -2.17
CA ALA A 650 -13.45 20.29 -1.36
C ALA A 650 -14.83 20.27 -0.68
N GLU A 651 -15.41 19.08 -0.60
CA GLU A 651 -16.80 18.92 -0.17
C GLU A 651 -17.01 19.33 1.31
N ASP A 652 -15.97 19.27 2.13
CA ASP A 652 -15.99 19.76 3.52
C ASP A 652 -16.29 21.27 3.58
N LEU A 653 -15.63 22.06 2.72
CA LEU A 653 -15.83 23.51 2.60
C LEU A 653 -17.22 23.85 2.08
N VAL A 654 -17.77 23.02 1.19
CA VAL A 654 -19.13 23.21 0.68
C VAL A 654 -20.16 22.92 1.77
N ALA A 655 -20.00 21.83 2.51
CA ALA A 655 -20.89 21.48 3.63
C ALA A 655 -20.85 22.53 4.77
N GLU A 656 -19.67 23.06 5.09
CA GLU A 656 -19.51 24.16 6.05
C GLU A 656 -20.18 25.45 5.56
N ALA A 657 -20.08 25.75 4.26
CA ALA A 657 -20.74 26.91 3.67
C ALA A 657 -22.27 26.77 3.67
N ASP A 658 -22.81 25.58 3.37
CA ASP A 658 -24.25 25.32 3.32
C ASP A 658 -24.89 25.35 4.72
N SER A 659 -24.19 24.82 5.72
CA SER A 659 -24.64 24.86 7.12
C SER A 659 -24.52 26.22 7.81
N GLY A 660 -23.95 27.23 7.13
CA GLY A 660 -23.73 28.57 7.69
C GLY A 660 -22.63 28.63 8.76
N THR A 661 -21.90 27.53 8.98
CA THR A 661 -20.77 27.45 9.95
C THR A 661 -19.47 28.00 9.36
N GLY A 662 -19.38 28.13 8.03
CA GLY A 662 -18.21 28.65 7.29
C GLY A 662 -17.93 30.14 7.42
N GLY A 663 -18.54 30.85 8.37
CA GLY A 663 -18.42 32.31 8.54
C GLY A 663 -17.99 32.71 9.95
N GLY A 664 -16.68 32.69 10.22
CA GLY A 664 -16.11 33.45 11.33
C GLY A 664 -15.11 32.70 12.20
N ALA A 665 -13.82 32.80 11.86
CA ALA A 665 -12.78 32.82 12.87
C ALA A 665 -12.92 34.12 13.68
N THR A 666 -13.91 34.18 14.57
CA THR A 666 -14.10 35.15 15.67
C THR A 666 -15.41 34.82 16.39
N LYS A 667 -15.40 33.76 17.19
CA LYS A 667 -16.22 33.66 18.41
C LYS A 667 -15.54 32.65 19.33
N ALA A 668 -14.57 33.15 20.09
CA ALA A 668 -14.23 32.54 21.36
C ALA A 668 -15.47 32.64 22.27
N ALA A 669 -15.85 31.52 22.86
CA ALA A 669 -16.59 31.45 24.11
C ALA A 669 -15.80 30.52 25.02
#